data_AF-A0A4Q0I3F2-F1
#
_entry.id   AF-A0A4Q0I3F2-F1
#
_cell.length_a   1.000
_cell.length_b   1.000
_cell.length_c   1.000
_cell.angle_alpha   90.00
_cell.angle_beta   90.00
_cell.angle_gamma   90.00
#
_symmetry.space_group_name_H-M   'P 1'
#
loop_
_entity.id
_entity.type
_entity.pdbx_description
1 polymer ?
#
loop_
_entity_poly.entity_id
_entity_poly.type
_entity_poly.pdbx_seq_one_letter_code
_entity_poly.pdbx_strand_id
1 'polypeptide(L)'
;MKRNSCFRTLAFLMVLGIFLNLSLMTGFNGLFVENVFAAEEVEFPVLSNRVSVTLKNIRKDVPSDTIALQLGIINLNKGRNINLDDLKLRYYFSDDGCSPIDIDVKSFGTAALIYNPGLVKTTLVKGLPYAGADSYVEIKFTGSVELSYDRKPIYIELHIKESDIYNDFNQFNDYSNNNYYAPFLPENFFASGRVPIFIYDSSKSDFVLLSGVLPSETSKIPTPTTTPVASPSPSPAVSPGEKILATADGNIVGPNPTPAGLFEPANIGFPHQGSIDVGFSPRQKEALILLDSSYESTKVESELSNIFKYCLFSSGDSLYQGEGITIEGDVFTRNLMDVRMSRIDVTGKVEYSERTTESYGGPLGSDESKMDSKEASRYDRYLAPDENGDYSTLFSMIQDKVAKLPEKDDAKFLFMEDIIPNYYPAAHTDPNWRKRAAEFYYDDTDRSVSIAYRSKEAGGFNRTYDNTFPEYLIKQDRDDGGFVLKSNMFFDGNLVISVKNIKQELIGGATSAFIYAYGDITLQGTDADFEDVYLITKYGNINIETTGSTISGIAFAPNGEIKINGQNNTLQGSFVGNSIVSTSGNTSFKGPSDGQLDDIEDALKTTEGFDTIRNAIALLPYIFDEYTRAGIITYSDYADINDSHIKDRWKFFDSSTEREEFLDYTIELSADVDSKKSNLGDGLRKALDVFIKHSDPESEKYIYIFTGLDPNAYTRSHTGSQFETDPAYDTSDFYISDETGSNNNGNKYVIEIMKLIDAYNRTSGNGKIRPILIDLTTYIKESNIKNGVKESDIEIDDLRSLASDLGISVYDSEEKAYYCPSLEDIQSLSIINELAYISNTIPPKLAVENLTINSAKFELSLPSHLKPVELFFKKADGSKESIVNLTELTPSGGKYNISHIFTDDELANLTSIDDGLSYDLESRELYLTLIVNYSDDFTENTLSIEGVVDIAGPQVTYELYEDKNGDGIKSEGEDEFEVVVPFDNIKFNVVYKKDIN
;
A
#
# COMPACT_ATOMS: atom_id res chain seq x y z
N MET A 1 -9.76 26.27 -67.54
CA MET A 1 -9.28 25.83 -66.22
C MET A 1 -10.18 26.32 -65.08
N LYS A 2 -11.46 25.93 -65.05
CA LYS A 2 -12.42 26.31 -63.97
C LYS A 2 -13.39 25.17 -63.60
N ARG A 3 -12.99 23.92 -63.83
CA ARG A 3 -13.87 22.75 -63.61
C ARG A 3 -13.31 21.69 -62.65
N ASN A 4 -12.02 21.78 -62.28
CA ASN A 4 -11.37 20.84 -61.35
C ASN A 4 -11.29 21.32 -59.89
N SER A 5 -11.69 22.57 -59.59
CA SER A 5 -11.69 23.08 -58.21
C SER A 5 -12.96 22.69 -57.45
N CYS A 6 -14.15 22.75 -58.07
CA CYS A 6 -15.39 22.35 -57.39
C CYS A 6 -15.44 20.86 -57.02
N PHE A 7 -14.89 19.97 -57.84
CA PHE A 7 -14.91 18.52 -57.54
C PHE A 7 -13.97 18.13 -56.39
N ARG A 8 -12.85 18.84 -56.20
CA ARG A 8 -11.96 18.61 -55.06
C ARG A 8 -12.54 19.17 -53.77
N THR A 9 -13.21 20.32 -53.80
CA THR A 9 -13.89 20.87 -52.61
C THR A 9 -15.10 20.04 -52.20
N LEU A 10 -15.86 19.49 -53.15
CA LEU A 10 -17.01 18.61 -52.85
C LEU A 10 -16.57 17.23 -52.33
N ALA A 11 -15.48 16.67 -52.86
CA ALA A 11 -14.91 15.43 -52.34
C ALA A 11 -14.28 15.62 -50.95
N PHE A 12 -13.65 16.77 -50.68
CA PHE A 12 -13.12 17.09 -49.35
C PHE A 12 -14.24 17.33 -48.33
N LEU A 13 -15.36 17.95 -48.73
CA LEU A 13 -16.55 18.11 -47.87
C LEU A 13 -17.28 16.79 -47.59
N MET A 14 -17.33 15.87 -48.56
CA MET A 14 -17.87 14.52 -48.33
C MET A 14 -16.97 13.66 -47.45
N VAL A 15 -15.63 13.74 -47.62
CA VAL A 15 -14.69 13.04 -46.74
C VAL A 15 -14.69 13.66 -45.35
N LEU A 16 -14.80 14.99 -45.22
CA LEU A 16 -14.95 15.66 -43.93
C LEU A 16 -16.31 15.32 -43.28
N GLY A 17 -17.38 15.18 -44.05
CA GLY A 17 -18.70 14.75 -43.55
C GLY A 17 -18.78 13.28 -43.15
N ILE A 18 -17.99 12.41 -43.80
CA ILE A 18 -17.84 11.00 -43.41
C ILE A 18 -16.90 10.86 -42.20
N PHE A 19 -15.83 11.66 -42.12
CA PHE A 19 -14.97 11.70 -40.93
C PHE A 19 -15.67 12.34 -39.73
N LEU A 20 -16.49 13.39 -39.92
CA LEU A 20 -17.31 13.95 -38.85
C LEU A 20 -18.35 12.93 -38.36
N ASN A 21 -19.02 12.18 -39.25
CA ASN A 21 -19.99 11.17 -38.82
C ASN A 21 -19.33 9.92 -38.21
N LEU A 22 -18.14 9.47 -38.66
CA LEU A 22 -17.42 8.36 -38.02
C LEU A 22 -16.79 8.75 -36.67
N SER A 23 -16.32 10.00 -36.53
CA SER A 23 -15.80 10.51 -35.24
C SER A 23 -16.91 10.90 -34.26
N LEU A 24 -18.10 11.27 -34.76
CA LEU A 24 -19.30 11.47 -33.94
C LEU A 24 -19.94 10.15 -33.50
N MET A 25 -19.84 9.04 -34.24
CA MET A 25 -20.40 7.74 -33.79
C MET A 25 -19.49 6.93 -32.87
N THR A 26 -18.17 7.15 -32.87
CA THR A 26 -17.24 6.42 -31.99
C THR A 26 -16.79 7.23 -30.77
N GLY A 27 -16.93 8.57 -30.81
CA GLY A 27 -16.60 9.47 -29.71
C GLY A 27 -17.79 9.89 -28.82
N PHE A 28 -19.04 9.59 -29.19
CA PHE A 28 -20.21 10.01 -28.41
C PHE A 28 -20.55 9.08 -27.23
N ASN A 29 -20.29 7.78 -27.32
CA ASN A 29 -20.60 6.86 -26.21
C ASN A 29 -19.66 7.02 -25.01
N GLY A 30 -18.46 7.59 -25.21
CA GLY A 30 -17.48 7.76 -24.13
C GLY A 30 -17.53 9.10 -23.38
N LEU A 31 -18.16 10.14 -23.95
CA LEU A 31 -18.09 11.51 -23.40
C LEU A 31 -19.39 12.00 -22.74
N PHE A 32 -20.50 11.28 -22.90
CA PHE A 32 -21.79 11.68 -22.33
C PHE A 32 -22.06 11.10 -20.94
N VAL A 33 -21.41 9.98 -20.58
CA VAL A 33 -21.51 9.42 -19.22
C VAL A 33 -20.90 10.37 -18.18
N GLU A 34 -19.87 11.16 -18.51
CA GLU A 34 -19.28 12.11 -17.55
C GLU A 34 -20.06 13.41 -17.36
N ASN A 35 -20.87 13.85 -18.33
CA ASN A 35 -21.54 15.16 -18.27
C ASN A 35 -23.00 15.11 -17.78
N VAL A 36 -23.66 13.94 -17.81
CA VAL A 36 -25.02 13.79 -17.24
C VAL A 36 -24.98 13.78 -15.71
N PHE A 37 -23.88 13.33 -15.09
CA PHE A 37 -23.70 13.38 -13.62
C PHE A 37 -23.44 14.79 -13.06
N ALA A 38 -23.29 15.82 -13.90
CA ALA A 38 -23.03 17.18 -13.47
C ALA A 38 -24.25 18.11 -13.53
N ALA A 39 -25.40 17.66 -14.03
CA ALA A 39 -26.50 18.56 -14.40
C ALA A 39 -27.91 18.06 -14.08
N GLU A 40 -28.13 17.35 -12.97
CA GLU A 40 -29.39 17.39 -12.22
C GLU A 40 -29.18 16.67 -10.87
N GLU A 41 -29.74 17.24 -9.79
CA GLU A 41 -29.72 16.67 -8.44
C GLU A 41 -30.53 15.37 -8.37
N VAL A 42 -30.01 14.30 -8.97
CA VAL A 42 -30.49 12.94 -8.69
C VAL A 42 -29.72 12.43 -7.48
N GLU A 43 -30.31 12.56 -6.29
CA GLU A 43 -29.83 11.86 -5.10
C GLU A 43 -29.96 10.34 -5.32
N PHE A 44 -28.87 9.70 -5.74
CA PHE A 44 -28.76 8.25 -5.75
C PHE A 44 -28.80 7.74 -4.29
N PRO A 45 -29.59 6.70 -3.97
CA PRO A 45 -29.48 5.98 -2.71
C PRO A 45 -28.26 5.06 -2.74
N VAL A 46 -27.06 5.62 -2.95
CA VAL A 46 -25.77 4.97 -2.69
C VAL A 46 -24.83 5.96 -1.99
N LEU A 47 -25.35 6.70 -0.99
CA LEU A 47 -24.49 7.30 0.04
C LEU A 47 -24.23 6.25 1.12
N SER A 48 -23.51 5.16 0.79
CA SER A 48 -22.89 4.35 1.84
C SER A 48 -21.82 5.23 2.48
N ASN A 49 -22.10 5.86 3.62
CA ASN A 49 -21.06 6.50 4.41
C ASN A 49 -19.95 5.45 4.62
N ARG A 50 -18.74 5.66 4.09
CA ARG A 50 -17.63 4.72 4.31
C ARG A 50 -16.81 5.25 5.47
N VAL A 51 -16.61 4.46 6.52
CA VAL A 51 -15.74 4.80 7.65
C VAL A 51 -14.91 3.57 8.00
N SER A 52 -13.61 3.78 8.21
CA SER A 52 -12.67 2.74 8.62
C SER A 52 -12.20 2.95 10.06
N VAL A 53 -11.78 1.86 10.70
CA VAL A 53 -11.25 1.85 12.07
C VAL A 53 -9.90 1.15 12.10
N THR A 54 -8.91 1.84 12.64
CA THR A 54 -7.60 1.28 12.99
C THR A 54 -7.50 1.05 14.49
N LEU A 55 -6.70 0.07 14.89
CA LEU A 55 -6.45 -0.34 16.27
C LEU A 55 -4.95 -0.46 16.49
N LYS A 56 -4.48 0.04 17.63
CA LYS A 56 -3.12 -0.12 18.14
C LYS A 56 -3.18 -0.59 19.60
N ASN A 57 -2.43 -1.63 19.94
CA ASN A 57 -2.21 -2.03 21.33
C ASN A 57 -1.06 -1.23 21.95
N ILE A 58 -1.26 -0.67 23.13
CA ILE A 58 -0.23 0.04 23.89
C ILE A 58 0.32 -0.95 24.93
N ARG A 59 1.53 -1.47 24.69
CA ARG A 59 2.13 -2.53 25.54
C ARG A 59 3.23 -2.04 26.47
N LYS A 60 3.91 -0.95 26.12
CA LYS A 60 5.03 -0.42 26.90
C LYS A 60 4.52 0.23 28.18
N ASP A 61 5.06 -0.18 29.33
CA ASP A 61 4.74 0.35 30.66
C ASP A 61 3.26 0.21 31.08
N VAL A 62 2.52 -0.73 30.47
CA VAL A 62 1.12 -1.02 30.81
C VAL A 62 1.04 -2.31 31.63
N PRO A 63 0.44 -2.29 32.84
CA PRO A 63 0.27 -3.50 33.64
C PRO A 63 -0.76 -4.46 33.02
N SER A 64 -0.62 -5.77 33.32
CA SER A 64 -1.44 -6.86 32.74
C SER A 64 -2.91 -6.83 33.17
N ASP A 65 -3.23 -6.06 34.20
CA ASP A 65 -4.59 -5.76 34.66
C ASP A 65 -5.32 -4.74 33.76
N THR A 66 -4.65 -4.26 32.70
CA THR A 66 -5.12 -3.18 31.82
C THR A 66 -4.96 -3.56 30.35
N ILE A 67 -6.05 -3.47 29.59
CA ILE A 67 -6.05 -3.43 28.12
C ILE A 67 -5.95 -1.96 27.69
N ALA A 68 -4.78 -1.54 27.19
CA ALA A 68 -4.58 -0.18 26.68
C ALA A 68 -4.52 -0.17 25.15
N LEU A 69 -5.40 0.63 24.55
CA LEU A 69 -5.66 0.64 23.11
C LEU A 69 -5.66 2.09 22.58
N GLN A 70 -5.25 2.26 21.33
CA GLN A 70 -5.51 3.46 20.54
C GLN A 70 -6.33 3.08 19.31
N LEU A 71 -7.52 3.66 19.18
CA LEU A 71 -8.45 3.48 18.06
C LEU A 71 -8.38 4.71 17.15
N GLY A 72 -8.17 4.52 15.84
CA GLY A 72 -8.25 5.60 14.84
C GLY A 72 -9.53 5.46 14.00
N ILE A 73 -10.30 6.54 13.86
CA ILE A 73 -11.52 6.59 13.05
C ILE A 73 -11.25 7.43 11.81
N ILE A 74 -11.56 6.91 10.62
CA ILE A 74 -11.19 7.52 9.35
C ILE A 74 -12.42 7.64 8.45
N ASN A 75 -12.75 8.85 8.04
CA ASN A 75 -13.84 9.09 7.09
C ASN A 75 -13.39 8.75 5.67
N LEU A 76 -14.11 7.81 5.05
CA LEU A 76 -14.08 7.24 3.70
C LEU A 76 -14.78 8.06 2.59
N ASN A 77 -15.54 9.10 2.94
CA ASN A 77 -16.44 9.81 2.00
C ASN A 77 -15.73 10.87 1.15
N LYS A 78 -16.25 11.22 -0.04
CA LYS A 78 -15.81 12.40 -0.82
C LYS A 78 -16.51 13.65 -0.29
N GLY A 79 -15.77 14.72 -0.02
CA GLY A 79 -16.33 16.08 0.14
C GLY A 79 -17.32 16.27 1.29
N ARG A 80 -17.50 15.26 2.17
CA ARG A 80 -18.52 15.25 3.22
C ARG A 80 -17.92 14.85 4.57
N ASN A 81 -17.95 15.78 5.51
CA ASN A 81 -17.63 15.49 6.91
C ASN A 81 -18.75 14.65 7.54
N ILE A 82 -18.38 13.77 8.48
CA ILE A 82 -19.34 13.03 9.31
C ILE A 82 -19.29 13.64 10.72
N ASN A 83 -20.44 13.93 11.32
CA ASN A 83 -20.46 14.29 12.73
C ASN A 83 -20.20 13.04 13.57
N LEU A 84 -19.24 13.08 14.49
CA LEU A 84 -18.90 11.92 15.29
C LEU A 84 -20.04 11.47 16.19
N ASP A 85 -20.98 12.36 16.58
CA ASP A 85 -22.15 11.98 17.38
C ASP A 85 -23.10 11.00 16.66
N ASP A 86 -23.03 10.94 15.32
CA ASP A 86 -23.74 9.97 14.49
C ASP A 86 -23.04 8.61 14.47
N LEU A 87 -21.85 8.46 15.06
CA LEU A 87 -21.07 7.23 15.06
C LEU A 87 -21.01 6.56 16.44
N LYS A 88 -20.89 5.22 16.42
CA LYS A 88 -20.48 4.44 17.60
C LYS A 88 -19.61 3.25 17.19
N LEU A 89 -18.74 2.80 18.09
CA LEU A 89 -17.84 1.66 17.89
C LEU A 89 -18.05 0.61 18.97
N ARG A 90 -17.64 -0.63 18.71
CA ARG A 90 -17.59 -1.70 19.71
C ARG A 90 -16.27 -2.45 19.69
N TYR A 91 -15.62 -2.54 20.85
CA TYR A 91 -14.45 -3.39 21.06
C TYR A 91 -14.85 -4.60 21.91
N TYR A 92 -14.77 -5.80 21.33
CA TYR A 92 -15.18 -7.07 21.93
C TYR A 92 -13.98 -7.83 22.50
N PHE A 93 -14.12 -8.31 23.74
CA PHE A 93 -13.04 -8.95 24.49
C PHE A 93 -13.61 -9.97 25.50
N SER A 94 -12.75 -10.85 26.00
CA SER A 94 -13.05 -11.75 27.11
C SER A 94 -12.69 -11.06 28.42
N ASP A 95 -13.57 -11.09 29.41
CA ASP A 95 -13.32 -10.42 30.68
C ASP A 95 -12.33 -11.16 31.57
N ASP A 96 -12.00 -12.42 31.24
CA ASP A 96 -11.01 -13.28 31.90
C ASP A 96 -11.20 -13.41 33.43
N GLY A 97 -12.41 -13.15 33.92
CA GLY A 97 -12.72 -13.12 35.35
C GLY A 97 -12.43 -11.77 36.04
N CYS A 98 -11.96 -10.76 35.32
CA CYS A 98 -11.77 -9.40 35.80
C CYS A 98 -13.11 -8.75 36.18
N SER A 99 -13.24 -8.33 37.44
CA SER A 99 -14.44 -7.66 37.93
C SER A 99 -14.20 -6.95 39.27
N PRO A 100 -14.62 -5.67 39.43
CA PRO A 100 -15.29 -4.82 38.44
C PRO A 100 -14.30 -4.27 37.40
N ILE A 101 -14.84 -3.95 36.21
CA ILE A 101 -14.05 -3.38 35.10
C ILE A 101 -14.42 -1.91 34.93
N ASP A 102 -13.41 -1.06 34.94
CA ASP A 102 -13.50 0.36 34.62
C ASP A 102 -12.97 0.65 33.22
N ILE A 103 -13.50 1.70 32.60
CA ILE A 103 -13.10 2.15 31.27
C ILE A 103 -12.71 3.63 31.34
N ASP A 104 -11.44 3.92 31.06
CA ASP A 104 -10.90 5.28 31.01
C ASP A 104 -10.60 5.68 29.56
N VAL A 105 -10.99 6.92 29.18
CA VAL A 105 -10.51 7.55 27.94
C VAL A 105 -9.35 8.47 28.31
N LYS A 106 -8.13 8.15 27.87
CA LYS A 106 -6.92 8.91 28.21
C LYS A 106 -6.73 10.12 27.29
N SER A 107 -6.98 9.94 26.00
CA SER A 107 -6.84 11.00 24.99
C SER A 107 -7.87 10.87 23.87
N PHE A 108 -8.18 11.99 23.23
CA PHE A 108 -9.09 12.08 22.10
C PHE A 108 -8.66 13.26 21.21
N GLY A 109 -8.35 13.03 19.94
CA GLY A 109 -7.77 14.07 19.09
C GLY A 109 -7.17 13.56 17.79
N THR A 110 -6.69 14.49 16.96
CA THR A 110 -5.78 14.19 15.86
C THR A 110 -4.33 14.31 16.34
N ALA A 111 -3.36 14.02 15.47
CA ALA A 111 -1.94 14.27 15.78
C ALA A 111 -1.65 15.76 16.08
N ALA A 112 -2.43 16.68 15.50
CA ALA A 112 -2.22 18.12 15.61
C ALA A 112 -3.13 18.81 16.65
N LEU A 113 -4.26 18.18 17.03
CA LEU A 113 -5.33 18.85 17.76
C LEU A 113 -5.95 17.93 18.80
N ILE A 114 -5.90 18.35 20.07
CA ILE A 114 -6.44 17.60 21.20
C ILE A 114 -7.85 18.10 21.50
N TYR A 115 -8.82 17.18 21.52
CA TYR A 115 -10.20 17.44 21.94
C TYR A 115 -10.41 17.07 23.40
N ASN A 116 -11.55 17.47 23.97
CA ASN A 116 -11.91 17.09 25.34
C ASN A 116 -12.26 15.59 25.40
N PRO A 117 -11.52 14.74 26.14
CA PRO A 117 -11.82 13.30 26.26
C PRO A 117 -13.22 13.01 26.81
N GLY A 118 -13.79 13.93 27.59
CA GLY A 118 -15.16 13.81 28.11
C GLY A 118 -16.26 13.82 27.05
N LEU A 119 -15.94 14.14 25.79
CA LEU A 119 -16.84 14.02 24.65
C LEU A 119 -17.03 12.55 24.21
N VAL A 120 -16.10 11.66 24.56
CA VAL A 120 -16.21 10.23 24.34
C VAL A 120 -16.96 9.60 25.52
N LYS A 121 -18.02 8.84 25.24
CA LYS A 121 -18.83 8.12 26.21
C LYS A 121 -18.66 6.63 26.01
N THR A 122 -18.34 5.91 27.08
CA THR A 122 -18.12 4.47 27.04
C THR A 122 -19.21 3.75 27.82
N THR A 123 -19.56 2.55 27.40
CA THR A 123 -20.50 1.67 28.12
C THR A 123 -20.00 0.24 28.03
N LEU A 124 -19.80 -0.39 29.19
CA LEU A 124 -19.45 -1.80 29.29
C LEU A 124 -20.70 -2.67 29.19
N VAL A 125 -20.66 -3.69 28.34
CA VAL A 125 -21.68 -4.74 28.25
C VAL A 125 -21.02 -6.08 28.52
N LYS A 126 -21.64 -6.91 29.37
CA LYS A 126 -21.14 -8.22 29.80
C LYS A 126 -22.18 -9.33 29.54
N GLY A 127 -21.74 -10.58 29.59
CA GLY A 127 -22.62 -11.77 29.54
C GLY A 127 -22.97 -12.20 28.11
N LEU A 128 -22.11 -11.90 27.16
CA LEU A 128 -22.28 -12.26 25.76
C LEU A 128 -21.90 -13.73 25.54
N PRO A 129 -22.59 -14.46 24.65
CA PRO A 129 -22.34 -15.88 24.42
C PRO A 129 -21.29 -16.16 23.33
N TYR A 130 -20.47 -15.17 22.92
CA TYR A 130 -19.62 -15.30 21.74
C TYR A 130 -18.23 -15.83 22.05
N ALA A 131 -17.66 -16.62 21.12
CA ALA A 131 -16.29 -17.11 21.24
C ALA A 131 -15.29 -15.94 21.16
N GLY A 132 -14.42 -15.83 22.16
CA GLY A 132 -13.45 -14.73 22.31
C GLY A 132 -14.07 -13.39 22.72
N ALA A 133 -15.35 -13.35 23.08
CA ALA A 133 -16.01 -12.14 23.53
C ALA A 133 -17.20 -12.44 24.46
N ASP A 134 -16.98 -12.39 25.77
CA ASP A 134 -18.05 -12.35 26.76
C ASP A 134 -18.48 -10.92 27.11
N SER A 135 -17.69 -9.93 26.68
CA SER A 135 -17.86 -8.52 26.98
C SER A 135 -17.55 -7.63 25.77
N TYR A 136 -18.11 -6.42 25.75
CA TYR A 136 -17.64 -5.37 24.85
C TYR A 136 -17.70 -3.98 25.50
N VAL A 137 -16.85 -3.08 25.00
CA VAL A 137 -16.96 -1.63 25.24
C VAL A 137 -17.64 -0.98 24.04
N GLU A 138 -18.80 -0.36 24.26
CA GLU A 138 -19.44 0.52 23.29
C GLU A 138 -18.94 1.95 23.49
N ILE A 139 -18.46 2.56 22.42
CA ILE A 139 -17.87 3.90 22.40
C ILE A 139 -18.78 4.80 21.56
N LYS A 140 -19.25 5.90 22.15
CA LYS A 140 -20.11 6.92 21.55
C LYS A 140 -19.47 8.28 21.69
N PHE A 141 -19.91 9.22 20.86
CA PHE A 141 -19.43 10.61 20.91
C PHE A 141 -20.57 11.54 21.28
N THR A 142 -20.20 12.65 21.91
CA THR A 142 -21.12 13.72 22.28
C THR A 142 -20.48 15.04 21.89
N GLY A 143 -21.28 15.96 21.33
CA GLY A 143 -20.79 17.23 20.79
C GLY A 143 -20.47 17.16 19.30
N SER A 144 -20.49 18.32 18.65
CA SER A 144 -20.35 18.48 17.20
C SER A 144 -18.89 18.45 16.74
N VAL A 145 -18.17 17.37 17.05
CA VAL A 145 -16.83 17.13 16.48
C VAL A 145 -17.02 16.48 15.12
N GLU A 146 -16.52 17.13 14.08
CA GLU A 146 -16.59 16.60 12.72
C GLU A 146 -15.37 15.75 12.40
N LEU A 147 -15.62 14.56 11.85
CA LEU A 147 -14.64 13.72 11.21
C LEU A 147 -14.50 14.18 9.75
N SER A 148 -13.39 14.87 9.48
CA SER A 148 -13.06 15.43 8.17
C SER A 148 -12.93 14.37 7.08
N TYR A 149 -13.33 14.69 5.86
CA TYR A 149 -13.13 13.80 4.70
C TYR A 149 -11.69 13.82 4.14
N ASP A 150 -10.73 14.36 4.90
CA ASP A 150 -9.31 14.47 4.53
C ASP A 150 -8.52 13.16 4.69
N ARG A 151 -9.22 12.05 4.99
CA ARG A 151 -8.66 10.70 5.22
C ARG A 151 -7.68 10.62 6.39
N LYS A 152 -7.61 11.65 7.24
CA LYS A 152 -6.80 11.62 8.46
C LYS A 152 -7.59 11.01 9.62
N PRO A 153 -6.98 10.14 10.43
CA PRO A 153 -7.65 9.55 11.59
C PRO A 153 -7.88 10.57 12.72
N ILE A 154 -9.03 10.44 13.39
CA ILE A 154 -9.22 10.92 14.77
C ILE A 154 -8.96 9.74 15.70
N TYR A 155 -8.04 9.93 16.65
CA TYR A 155 -7.60 8.91 17.59
C TYR A 155 -8.34 9.01 18.94
N ILE A 156 -8.54 7.85 19.56
CA ILE A 156 -9.08 7.66 20.92
C ILE A 156 -8.16 6.69 21.64
N GLU A 157 -7.60 7.10 22.76
CA GLU A 157 -6.88 6.19 23.64
C GLU A 157 -7.80 5.70 24.76
N LEU A 158 -8.00 4.39 24.81
CA LEU A 158 -8.93 3.70 25.69
C LEU A 158 -8.16 2.73 26.60
N HIS A 159 -8.37 2.81 27.90
CA HIS A 159 -7.85 1.84 28.88
C HIS A 159 -9.03 1.10 29.52
N ILE A 160 -9.05 -0.23 29.41
CA ILE A 160 -10.00 -1.12 30.07
C ILE A 160 -9.24 -1.79 31.21
N LYS A 161 -9.61 -1.52 32.47
CA LYS A 161 -8.83 -1.93 33.65
C LYS A 161 -9.70 -2.66 34.67
N GLU A 162 -9.14 -3.61 35.39
CA GLU A 162 -9.79 -4.12 36.60
C GLU A 162 -9.59 -3.13 37.75
N SER A 163 -10.67 -2.70 38.40
CA SER A 163 -10.58 -1.66 39.45
C SER A 163 -9.90 -2.14 40.73
N ASP A 164 -9.99 -3.44 40.99
CA ASP A 164 -9.64 -4.05 42.28
C ASP A 164 -8.29 -4.83 42.25
N ILE A 165 -7.63 -4.91 41.08
CA ILE A 165 -6.29 -5.48 40.82
C ILE A 165 -6.10 -6.90 41.41
N TYR A 166 -6.92 -7.85 40.98
CA TYR A 166 -6.87 -9.25 41.42
C TYR A 166 -6.65 -10.26 40.29
N ASN A 167 -6.98 -9.90 39.04
CA ASN A 167 -6.90 -10.73 37.84
C ASN A 167 -6.24 -9.95 36.69
N ASP A 168 -5.65 -10.69 35.76
CA ASP A 168 -5.03 -10.14 34.56
C ASP A 168 -5.90 -10.41 33.33
N PHE A 169 -5.95 -9.46 32.39
CA PHE A 169 -6.54 -9.70 31.09
C PHE A 169 -5.61 -10.52 30.19
N ASN A 170 -6.14 -11.56 29.55
CA ASN A 170 -5.47 -12.34 28.53
C ASN A 170 -5.89 -11.86 27.14
N GLN A 171 -5.27 -10.78 26.69
CA GLN A 171 -5.66 -10.16 25.43
C GLN A 171 -5.49 -11.06 24.18
N PHE A 172 -4.79 -12.20 24.26
CA PHE A 172 -4.65 -13.14 23.14
C PHE A 172 -5.93 -13.89 22.77
N ASN A 173 -6.91 -13.98 23.67
CA ASN A 173 -8.18 -14.65 23.42
C ASN A 173 -9.30 -13.68 22.99
N ASP A 174 -9.03 -12.38 22.90
CA ASP A 174 -10.02 -11.35 22.62
C ASP A 174 -10.38 -11.30 21.13
N TYR A 175 -11.67 -11.23 20.82
CA TYR A 175 -12.17 -11.20 19.45
C TYR A 175 -11.66 -9.99 18.66
N SER A 176 -11.77 -8.79 19.24
CA SER A 176 -11.31 -7.54 18.60
C SER A 176 -9.80 -7.37 18.69
N ASN A 177 -9.12 -8.09 19.58
CA ASN A 177 -7.67 -8.14 19.63
C ASN A 177 -7.14 -9.26 18.73
N ASN A 178 -7.15 -9.03 17.42
CA ASN A 178 -6.61 -10.01 16.49
C ASN A 178 -5.07 -10.04 16.58
N ASN A 179 -4.52 -10.69 17.61
CA ASN A 179 -3.11 -10.97 17.82
C ASN A 179 -2.54 -12.02 16.84
N TYR A 180 -3.25 -12.39 15.77
CA TYR A 180 -2.69 -13.23 14.71
C TYR A 180 -1.63 -12.51 13.86
N TYR A 181 -1.41 -11.21 14.06
CA TYR A 181 -0.32 -10.44 13.45
C TYR A 181 0.62 -9.85 14.49
N ALA A 182 1.39 -10.71 15.14
CA ALA A 182 2.50 -10.27 15.98
C ALA A 182 3.64 -11.25 15.74
N PRO A 183 4.50 -10.96 14.74
CA PRO A 183 5.79 -10.36 15.13
C PRO A 183 6.35 -9.21 14.26
N PHE A 184 5.79 -8.83 13.09
CA PHE A 184 6.59 -8.12 12.08
C PHE A 184 5.99 -6.85 11.43
N LEU A 185 4.87 -6.34 11.92
CA LEU A 185 4.48 -4.95 11.61
C LEU A 185 5.24 -3.99 12.54
N PRO A 186 5.58 -2.75 12.12
CA PRO A 186 6.05 -1.73 13.07
C PRO A 186 5.03 -1.69 14.20
N GLU A 187 5.45 -1.56 15.46
CA GLU A 187 4.66 -1.81 16.69
C GLU A 187 3.25 -1.14 16.81
N ASN A 188 2.72 -0.48 15.77
CA ASN A 188 1.94 0.72 15.95
C ASN A 188 0.59 0.85 15.23
N PHE A 189 0.13 0.06 14.24
CA PHE A 189 -1.27 0.17 13.75
C PHE A 189 -1.75 -1.07 12.97
N PHE A 190 -3.00 -1.49 13.18
CA PHE A 190 -3.70 -2.54 12.43
C PHE A 190 -5.07 -2.04 11.95
N ALA A 191 -5.50 -2.34 10.72
CA ALA A 191 -6.89 -2.15 10.30
C ALA A 191 -7.77 -3.18 11.03
N SER A 192 -8.65 -2.73 11.94
CA SER A 192 -9.44 -3.68 12.73
C SER A 192 -10.80 -3.93 12.09
N GLY A 193 -10.83 -4.88 11.15
CA GLY A 193 -12.09 -5.46 10.65
C GLY A 193 -12.95 -6.08 11.75
N ARG A 194 -12.46 -6.20 13.00
CA ARG A 194 -13.15 -6.74 14.18
C ARG A 194 -13.50 -5.71 15.25
N VAL A 195 -13.30 -4.42 14.97
CA VAL A 195 -13.91 -3.31 15.74
C VAL A 195 -14.99 -2.69 14.86
N PRO A 196 -16.24 -3.21 14.93
CA PRO A 196 -17.31 -2.71 14.08
C PRO A 196 -17.72 -1.29 14.47
N ILE A 197 -18.03 -0.52 13.44
CA ILE A 197 -18.53 0.84 13.54
C ILE A 197 -19.95 0.92 12.99
N PHE A 198 -20.77 1.74 13.62
CA PHE A 198 -22.18 1.92 13.30
C PHE A 198 -22.46 3.41 13.10
N ILE A 199 -23.44 3.71 12.26
CA ILE A 199 -23.93 5.06 12.00
C ILE A 199 -25.40 5.19 12.37
N TYR A 200 -25.80 6.35 12.87
CA TYR A 200 -27.18 6.65 13.18
C TYR A 200 -28.00 6.82 11.89
N ASP A 201 -29.02 5.99 11.70
CA ASP A 201 -29.97 6.05 10.60
C ASP A 201 -31.25 6.72 11.09
N SER A 202 -31.46 7.97 10.69
CA SER A 202 -32.63 8.76 11.10
C SER A 202 -33.96 8.15 10.64
N SER A 203 -33.98 7.39 9.53
CA SER A 203 -35.18 6.72 9.02
C SER A 203 -35.61 5.55 9.90
N LYS A 204 -34.64 4.87 10.54
CA LYS A 204 -34.86 3.74 11.45
C LYS A 204 -34.84 4.14 12.92
N SER A 205 -34.42 5.37 13.22
CA SER A 205 -34.18 5.87 14.57
C SER A 205 -33.27 4.94 15.40
N ASP A 206 -32.29 4.32 14.74
CA ASP A 206 -31.36 3.37 15.35
C ASP A 206 -29.99 3.42 14.64
N PHE A 207 -28.97 2.87 15.29
CA PHE A 207 -27.64 2.73 14.71
C PHE A 207 -27.55 1.45 13.88
N VAL A 208 -27.22 1.59 12.60
CA VAL A 208 -27.00 0.48 11.66
C VAL A 208 -25.50 0.20 11.52
N LEU A 209 -25.13 -1.07 11.33
CA LEU A 209 -23.74 -1.45 11.09
C LEU A 209 -23.25 -0.78 9.81
N LEU A 210 -22.18 -0.01 9.94
CA LEU A 210 -21.58 0.71 8.83
C LEU A 210 -20.41 -0.08 8.23
N SER A 211 -19.53 -0.61 9.08
CA SER A 211 -18.37 -1.42 8.68
C SER A 211 -17.89 -2.32 9.82
N GLY A 212 -17.11 -3.35 9.48
CA GLY A 212 -16.55 -4.35 10.40
C GLY A 212 -17.42 -5.59 10.62
N VAL A 213 -16.86 -6.61 11.25
CA VAL A 213 -17.46 -7.94 11.42
C VAL A 213 -17.87 -8.14 12.88
N LEU A 214 -19.14 -8.48 13.10
CA LEU A 214 -19.66 -8.84 14.42
C LEU A 214 -19.28 -10.28 14.79
N PRO A 215 -18.99 -10.57 16.07
CA PRO A 215 -18.77 -11.94 16.53
C PRO A 215 -20.04 -12.79 16.33
N SER A 216 -19.87 -14.08 16.00
CA SER A 216 -20.96 -15.04 15.75
C SER A 216 -20.79 -16.32 16.56
N GLU A 217 -21.90 -17.03 16.84
CA GLU A 217 -21.86 -18.34 17.55
C GLU A 217 -21.10 -19.43 16.76
N THR A 218 -20.84 -19.24 15.47
CA THR A 218 -20.15 -20.18 14.57
C THR A 218 -18.69 -19.82 14.29
N SER A 219 -18.14 -18.75 14.87
CA SER A 219 -16.74 -18.33 14.67
C SER A 219 -15.74 -19.28 15.36
N LYS A 220 -15.62 -20.52 14.86
CA LYS A 220 -14.48 -21.41 15.14
C LYS A 220 -13.36 -21.12 14.14
N ILE A 221 -12.16 -20.90 14.68
CA ILE A 221 -10.90 -20.87 13.94
C ILE A 221 -10.79 -22.14 13.08
N PRO A 222 -10.59 -22.05 11.74
CA PRO A 222 -10.34 -23.22 10.91
C PRO A 222 -9.01 -23.85 11.34
N THR A 223 -9.02 -25.14 11.66
CA THR A 223 -7.78 -25.91 11.79
C THR A 223 -7.24 -26.16 10.37
N PRO A 224 -5.95 -25.88 10.08
CA PRO A 224 -5.42 -26.04 8.73
C PRO A 224 -5.48 -27.52 8.35
N THR A 225 -6.34 -27.84 7.39
CA THR A 225 -6.39 -29.16 6.78
C THR A 225 -5.96 -28.98 5.33
N THR A 226 -4.79 -29.52 5.00
CA THR A 226 -4.26 -29.56 3.64
C THR A 226 -5.28 -30.26 2.73
N THR A 227 -6.01 -29.47 1.95
CA THR A 227 -6.95 -29.95 0.93
C THR A 227 -6.50 -29.34 -0.40
N PRO A 228 -6.56 -30.09 -1.53
CA PRO A 228 -5.92 -29.67 -2.76
C PRO A 228 -6.56 -28.42 -3.33
N VAL A 229 -5.72 -27.62 -3.97
CA VAL A 229 -6.03 -26.41 -4.77
C VAL A 229 -7.31 -26.59 -5.58
N ALA A 230 -8.36 -25.86 -5.18
CA ALA A 230 -9.52 -25.62 -6.03
C ALA A 230 -9.25 -24.39 -6.89
N SER A 231 -9.62 -24.49 -8.16
CA SER A 231 -9.61 -23.43 -9.17
C SER A 231 -10.37 -22.18 -8.67
N PRO A 232 -9.95 -20.95 -9.04
CA PRO A 232 -10.51 -19.71 -8.51
C PRO A 232 -12.03 -19.68 -8.65
N SER A 233 -12.70 -19.44 -7.53
CA SER A 233 -14.15 -19.18 -7.52
C SER A 233 -14.37 -17.72 -7.95
N PRO A 234 -15.24 -17.45 -8.93
CA PRO A 234 -15.61 -16.08 -9.26
C PRO A 234 -16.32 -15.41 -8.07
N SER A 235 -16.08 -14.09 -7.95
CA SER A 235 -16.78 -13.15 -7.08
C SER A 235 -18.32 -13.30 -7.22
N PRO A 236 -19.13 -13.06 -6.16
CA PRO A 236 -20.56 -13.37 -6.17
C PRO A 236 -21.29 -12.71 -7.35
N ALA A 237 -21.88 -13.54 -8.20
CA ALA A 237 -22.71 -13.10 -9.31
C ALA A 237 -24.08 -12.63 -8.80
N VAL A 238 -24.51 -11.44 -9.26
CA VAL A 238 -25.87 -10.92 -9.03
C VAL A 238 -26.88 -11.85 -9.73
N SER A 239 -27.96 -12.22 -9.04
CA SER A 239 -28.94 -13.14 -9.60
C SER A 239 -29.72 -12.48 -10.77
N PRO A 240 -30.15 -13.22 -11.81
CA PRO A 240 -30.81 -12.63 -12.99
C PRO A 240 -32.06 -11.79 -12.66
N GLY A 241 -32.78 -12.11 -11.59
CA GLY A 241 -33.94 -11.34 -11.12
C GLY A 241 -33.61 -10.06 -10.35
N GLU A 242 -32.34 -9.82 -10.03
CA GLU A 242 -31.84 -8.56 -9.45
C GLU A 242 -31.22 -7.65 -10.53
N LYS A 243 -31.02 -8.15 -11.76
CA LYS A 243 -30.43 -7.39 -12.87
C LYS A 243 -31.42 -6.49 -13.58
N ILE A 244 -32.69 -6.92 -13.70
CA ILE A 244 -33.77 -6.10 -14.27
C ILE A 244 -35.03 -6.17 -13.40
N LEU A 245 -35.79 -5.09 -13.39
CA LEU A 245 -37.13 -5.02 -12.80
C LEU A 245 -38.13 -4.62 -13.88
N ALA A 246 -38.92 -5.59 -14.33
CA ALA A 246 -39.93 -5.34 -15.37
C ALA A 246 -41.32 -5.12 -14.77
N THR A 247 -42.01 -4.10 -15.25
CA THR A 247 -43.43 -3.86 -15.03
C THR A 247 -44.13 -3.81 -16.38
N ALA A 248 -45.17 -4.60 -16.58
CA ALA A 248 -45.93 -4.60 -17.82
C ALA A 248 -47.41 -4.74 -17.55
N ASP A 249 -48.23 -4.11 -18.38
CA ASP A 249 -49.69 -4.16 -18.29
C ASP A 249 -50.31 -4.30 -19.67
N GLY A 250 -51.22 -5.26 -19.77
CA GLY A 250 -52.00 -5.53 -20.97
C GLY A 250 -53.44 -5.09 -20.83
N ASN A 251 -53.92 -4.34 -21.81
CA ASN A 251 -55.32 -3.94 -21.92
C ASN A 251 -56.03 -4.73 -23.00
N ILE A 252 -57.34 -4.87 -22.85
CA ILE A 252 -58.21 -5.48 -23.87
C ILE A 252 -59.03 -4.38 -24.54
N VAL A 253 -58.86 -4.22 -25.85
CA VAL A 253 -59.60 -3.25 -26.64
C VAL A 253 -60.66 -3.95 -27.46
N GLY A 254 -61.92 -3.66 -27.14
CA GLY A 254 -63.07 -4.32 -27.75
C GLY A 254 -63.45 -5.64 -27.05
N PRO A 255 -64.59 -6.25 -27.40
CA PRO A 255 -65.50 -5.87 -28.48
C PRO A 255 -66.29 -4.61 -28.11
N ASN A 256 -66.50 -3.72 -29.08
CA ASN A 256 -67.43 -2.59 -28.95
C ASN A 256 -68.76 -3.09 -28.32
N PRO A 257 -69.48 -2.35 -27.45
CA PRO A 257 -70.55 -2.91 -26.60
C PRO A 257 -71.78 -3.45 -27.34
N THR A 258 -71.76 -3.47 -28.68
CA THR A 258 -72.74 -4.16 -29.52
C THR A 258 -72.56 -5.68 -29.37
N PRO A 259 -73.57 -6.42 -28.90
CA PRO A 259 -73.47 -7.87 -28.79
C PRO A 259 -73.22 -8.50 -30.16
N ALA A 260 -72.27 -9.44 -30.23
CA ALA A 260 -72.01 -10.19 -31.46
C ALA A 260 -73.10 -11.25 -31.65
N GLY A 261 -73.71 -11.28 -32.84
CA GLY A 261 -74.64 -12.34 -33.23
C GLY A 261 -73.94 -13.67 -33.50
N LEU A 262 -74.72 -14.75 -33.53
CA LEU A 262 -74.22 -16.06 -33.94
C LEU A 262 -73.57 -15.96 -35.34
N PHE A 263 -72.36 -16.50 -35.47
CA PHE A 263 -71.52 -16.42 -36.67
C PHE A 263 -71.00 -15.03 -37.07
N GLU A 264 -71.28 -13.98 -36.30
CA GLU A 264 -70.74 -12.65 -36.57
C GLU A 264 -69.29 -12.54 -36.05
N PRO A 265 -68.35 -12.08 -36.89
CA PRO A 265 -66.98 -11.87 -36.46
C PRO A 265 -66.85 -10.60 -35.61
N ALA A 266 -66.10 -10.70 -34.52
CA ALA A 266 -65.71 -9.58 -33.68
C ALA A 266 -64.18 -9.58 -33.50
N ASN A 267 -63.57 -8.41 -33.53
CA ASN A 267 -62.14 -8.27 -33.26
C ASN A 267 -61.92 -7.83 -31.82
N ILE A 268 -60.97 -8.46 -31.16
CA ILE A 268 -60.48 -8.09 -29.84
C ILE A 268 -59.00 -7.72 -30.00
N GLY A 269 -58.61 -6.56 -29.51
CA GLY A 269 -57.24 -6.07 -29.50
C GLY A 269 -56.56 -6.32 -28.17
N PHE A 270 -55.25 -6.56 -28.21
CA PHE A 270 -54.42 -6.81 -27.04
C PHE A 270 -53.25 -5.81 -26.96
N PRO A 271 -53.50 -4.48 -26.98
CA PRO A 271 -52.44 -3.53 -26.74
C PRO A 271 -51.92 -3.68 -25.31
N HIS A 272 -50.61 -3.65 -25.20
CA HIS A 272 -49.90 -3.71 -23.95
C HIS A 272 -48.64 -2.87 -24.03
N GLN A 273 -48.17 -2.50 -22.86
CA GLN A 273 -46.97 -1.71 -22.68
C GLN A 273 -46.26 -2.19 -21.42
N GLY A 274 -45.02 -1.76 -21.24
CA GLY A 274 -44.27 -2.02 -20.03
C GLY A 274 -43.05 -1.13 -19.92
N SER A 275 -42.51 -1.06 -18.71
CA SER A 275 -41.26 -0.41 -18.41
C SER A 275 -40.34 -1.42 -17.73
N ILE A 276 -39.09 -1.48 -18.18
CA ILE A 276 -38.07 -2.37 -17.63
C ILE A 276 -36.93 -1.50 -17.11
N ASP A 277 -36.77 -1.46 -15.79
CA ASP A 277 -35.65 -0.77 -15.16
C ASP A 277 -34.46 -1.73 -15.06
N VAL A 278 -33.27 -1.25 -15.43
CA VAL A 278 -32.02 -2.01 -15.32
C VAL A 278 -31.33 -1.67 -14.00
N GLY A 279 -30.99 -2.70 -13.24
CA GLY A 279 -30.23 -2.58 -12.00
C GLY A 279 -28.77 -2.21 -12.27
N PHE A 280 -28.01 -2.03 -11.20
CA PHE A 280 -26.57 -1.80 -11.29
C PHE A 280 -25.80 -3.04 -10.87
N SER A 281 -24.66 -3.29 -11.51
CA SER A 281 -23.69 -4.29 -11.10
C SER A 281 -22.38 -3.64 -10.64
N PRO A 282 -21.76 -4.15 -9.56
CA PRO A 282 -20.47 -3.67 -9.11
C PRO A 282 -19.40 -3.93 -10.18
N ARG A 283 -18.46 -2.99 -10.35
CA ARG A 283 -17.33 -3.18 -11.26
C ARG A 283 -16.25 -4.03 -10.61
N GLN A 284 -15.82 -5.08 -11.31
CA GLN A 284 -14.60 -5.81 -10.98
C GLN A 284 -13.39 -4.91 -11.22
N LYS A 285 -12.44 -4.92 -10.28
CA LYS A 285 -11.29 -4.02 -10.26
C LYS A 285 -10.02 -4.78 -9.96
N GLU A 286 -8.93 -4.32 -10.54
CA GLU A 286 -7.61 -4.88 -10.31
C GLU A 286 -6.60 -3.78 -10.03
N ALA A 287 -5.96 -3.89 -8.88
CA ALA A 287 -4.94 -2.99 -8.38
C ALA A 287 -3.58 -3.68 -8.46
N LEU A 288 -2.69 -3.19 -9.32
CA LEU A 288 -1.31 -3.64 -9.37
C LEU A 288 -0.41 -2.58 -8.76
N ILE A 289 0.28 -2.93 -7.68
CA ILE A 289 1.26 -2.06 -7.03
C ILE A 289 2.63 -2.36 -7.65
N LEU A 290 3.28 -1.32 -8.18
CA LEU A 290 4.68 -1.34 -8.55
C LEU A 290 5.46 -0.64 -7.43
N LEU A 291 6.28 -1.38 -6.71
CA LEU A 291 7.10 -0.86 -5.62
C LEU A 291 8.58 -0.87 -6.01
N ASP A 292 9.18 0.31 -6.10
CA ASP A 292 10.61 0.42 -6.37
C ASP A 292 11.41 -0.14 -5.19
N SER A 293 12.07 -1.27 -5.41
CA SER A 293 12.93 -1.94 -4.44
C SER A 293 14.39 -1.50 -4.52
N SER A 294 14.75 -0.59 -5.42
CA SER A 294 16.08 0.03 -5.41
C SER A 294 16.36 0.69 -4.07
N TYR A 295 17.53 0.41 -3.49
CA TYR A 295 17.94 1.00 -2.20
C TYR A 295 17.79 2.52 -2.18
N GLU A 296 18.20 3.20 -3.26
CA GLU A 296 18.17 4.65 -3.36
C GLU A 296 16.74 5.22 -3.42
N SER A 297 15.76 4.46 -3.93
CA SER A 297 14.38 4.92 -4.11
C SER A 297 13.60 5.11 -2.81
N THR A 298 14.10 4.52 -1.72
CA THR A 298 13.54 4.69 -0.37
C THR A 298 14.64 4.94 0.65
N LYS A 299 15.78 5.49 0.23
CA LYS A 299 16.97 5.66 1.07
C LYS A 299 16.68 6.60 2.23
N VAL A 300 16.54 6.00 3.40
CA VAL A 300 16.52 6.73 4.66
C VAL A 300 17.93 6.72 5.22
N GLU A 301 18.52 7.91 5.31
CA GLU A 301 19.86 8.12 5.85
C GLU A 301 19.93 7.66 7.30
N SER A 302 21.00 6.94 7.63
CA SER A 302 21.30 6.59 9.00
C SER A 302 21.82 7.84 9.72
N GLU A 303 21.19 8.22 10.83
CA GLU A 303 21.69 9.34 11.68
C GLU A 303 23.16 9.12 12.08
N LEU A 304 23.58 7.86 12.19
CA LEU A 304 24.92 7.44 12.61
C LEU A 304 25.97 7.56 11.50
N SER A 305 25.65 7.22 10.25
CA SER A 305 26.60 7.39 9.13
C SER A 305 26.97 8.87 8.97
N ASN A 306 26.03 9.77 9.24
CA ASN A 306 26.26 11.21 9.20
C ASN A 306 27.22 11.72 10.29
N ILE A 307 27.26 11.08 11.47
CA ILE A 307 28.25 11.42 12.51
C ILE A 307 29.67 11.16 11.97
N PHE A 308 29.85 10.07 11.22
CA PHE A 308 31.14 9.70 10.67
C PHE A 308 31.58 10.51 9.43
N LYS A 309 30.70 11.32 8.84
CA LYS A 309 31.07 12.27 7.78
C LYS A 309 31.94 13.43 8.29
N TYR A 310 31.84 13.74 9.58
CA TYR A 310 32.68 14.77 10.19
C TYR A 310 34.10 14.26 10.40
N CYS A 311 35.08 15.13 10.11
CA CYS A 311 36.45 14.89 10.50
C CYS A 311 36.60 14.89 12.02
N LEU A 312 35.98 15.88 12.69
CA LEU A 312 35.99 16.01 14.14
C LEU A 312 34.57 16.23 14.64
N PHE A 313 34.08 15.29 15.45
CA PHE A 313 32.74 15.34 16.04
C PHE A 313 32.84 15.29 17.57
N SER A 314 32.36 16.35 18.22
CA SER A 314 32.22 16.42 19.68
C SER A 314 30.75 16.53 20.10
N SER A 315 30.25 15.55 20.85
CA SER A 315 28.92 15.61 21.48
C SER A 315 28.88 16.43 22.78
N GLY A 316 30.03 16.91 23.22
CA GLY A 316 30.18 17.84 24.33
C GLY A 316 31.02 19.04 23.91
N ASP A 317 32.10 19.28 24.65
CA ASP A 317 33.02 20.40 24.42
C ASP A 317 34.18 19.97 23.51
N SER A 318 34.78 20.90 22.79
CA SER A 318 36.04 20.69 22.09
C SER A 318 37.08 21.73 22.49
N LEU A 319 38.35 21.32 22.61
CA LEU A 319 39.48 22.19 22.92
C LEU A 319 40.58 22.02 21.87
N TYR A 320 40.95 23.14 21.26
CA TYR A 320 42.07 23.22 20.33
C TYR A 320 43.13 24.16 20.88
N GLN A 321 44.24 23.57 21.34
CA GLN A 321 45.33 24.25 22.05
C GLN A 321 46.69 23.81 21.50
N GLY A 322 47.15 24.42 20.41
CA GLY A 322 48.45 24.11 19.81
C GLY A 322 48.80 25.07 18.67
N GLU A 323 50.04 25.00 18.16
CA GLU A 323 50.45 25.76 16.97
C GLU A 323 50.38 24.89 15.71
N GLY A 324 49.81 25.43 14.62
CA GLY A 324 49.87 24.81 13.30
C GLY A 324 48.90 23.64 13.09
N ILE A 325 47.70 23.71 13.66
CA ILE A 325 46.66 22.72 13.44
C ILE A 325 45.93 23.06 12.12
N THR A 326 45.87 22.12 11.18
CA THR A 326 45.07 22.26 9.96
C THR A 326 43.99 21.18 9.92
N ILE A 327 42.76 21.54 9.55
CA ILE A 327 41.64 20.60 9.43
C ILE A 327 41.02 20.71 8.04
N GLU A 328 41.25 19.69 7.23
CA GLU A 328 40.69 19.52 5.89
C GLU A 328 39.45 18.62 5.96
N GLY A 329 38.36 19.13 6.54
CA GLY A 329 37.10 18.40 6.68
C GLY A 329 36.14 19.09 7.67
N ASP A 330 34.95 18.53 7.81
CA ASP A 330 33.89 19.14 8.60
C ASP A 330 34.09 18.93 10.11
N VAL A 331 33.68 19.92 10.89
CA VAL A 331 33.83 19.95 12.35
C VAL A 331 32.49 20.25 13.00
N PHE A 332 32.10 19.41 13.97
CA PHE A 332 30.89 19.57 14.76
C PHE A 332 31.23 19.65 16.26
N THR A 333 30.68 20.65 16.97
CA THR A 333 30.78 20.75 18.44
C THR A 333 29.45 21.13 19.06
N ARG A 334 28.87 20.23 19.85
CA ARG A 334 27.54 20.40 20.44
C ARG A 334 27.46 21.48 21.53
N ASN A 335 28.46 21.63 22.39
CA ASN A 335 28.39 22.56 23.52
C ASN A 335 29.32 23.77 23.31
N LEU A 336 30.55 23.70 23.81
CA LEU A 336 31.55 24.77 23.71
C LEU A 336 32.74 24.36 22.87
N MET A 337 33.04 25.14 21.83
CA MET A 337 34.29 25.09 21.09
C MET A 337 35.29 26.11 21.67
N ASP A 338 36.27 25.63 22.42
CA ASP A 338 37.35 26.44 23.01
C ASP A 338 38.59 26.43 22.11
N VAL A 339 38.90 27.59 21.53
CA VAL A 339 40.05 27.78 20.65
C VAL A 339 41.00 28.79 21.28
N ARG A 340 42.14 28.30 21.79
CA ARG A 340 43.06 29.10 22.63
C ARG A 340 44.22 29.76 21.90
N MET A 341 44.43 29.48 20.61
CA MET A 341 45.60 29.96 19.85
C MET A 341 45.22 30.37 18.42
N SER A 342 46.05 31.19 17.76
CA SER A 342 45.72 31.91 16.52
C SER A 342 46.06 31.21 15.19
N ARG A 343 46.43 29.92 15.21
CA ARG A 343 46.89 29.15 14.04
C ARG A 343 46.18 27.81 13.90
N ILE A 344 44.85 27.84 13.96
CA ILE A 344 43.98 26.78 13.48
C ILE A 344 43.39 27.24 12.15
N ASP A 345 43.40 26.37 11.14
CA ASP A 345 42.85 26.64 9.81
C ASP A 345 41.94 25.48 9.42
N VAL A 346 40.67 25.76 9.13
CA VAL A 346 39.66 24.78 8.76
C VAL A 346 39.14 25.10 7.36
N THR A 347 39.28 24.15 6.44
CA THR A 347 38.77 24.32 5.07
C THR A 347 37.36 23.77 4.88
N GLY A 348 36.92 22.86 5.76
CA GLY A 348 35.56 22.33 5.77
C GLY A 348 34.58 23.19 6.56
N LYS A 349 33.35 22.69 6.70
CA LYS A 349 32.26 23.35 7.42
C LYS A 349 32.48 23.24 8.93
N VAL A 350 32.34 24.35 9.65
CA VAL A 350 32.43 24.39 11.12
C VAL A 350 31.06 24.69 11.71
N GLU A 351 30.54 23.75 12.49
CA GLU A 351 29.25 23.86 13.19
C GLU A 351 29.47 23.81 14.70
N TYR A 352 29.04 24.85 15.43
CA TYR A 352 29.17 24.91 16.88
C TYR A 352 27.97 25.59 17.54
N SER A 353 27.68 25.25 18.79
CA SER A 353 26.65 25.96 19.58
C SER A 353 27.20 27.21 20.26
N GLU A 354 28.33 27.11 20.95
CA GLU A 354 29.06 28.25 21.51
C GLU A 354 30.55 28.17 21.19
N ARG A 355 31.19 29.32 21.00
CA ARG A 355 32.63 29.42 20.74
C ARG A 355 33.26 30.48 21.63
N THR A 356 34.38 30.14 22.27
CA THR A 356 35.16 31.12 23.02
C THR A 356 35.87 32.07 22.05
N THR A 357 35.67 33.38 22.20
CA THR A 357 36.34 34.41 21.38
C THR A 357 37.44 35.15 22.14
N GLU A 358 37.64 34.83 23.43
CA GLU A 358 38.58 35.54 24.32
C GLU A 358 40.06 35.34 23.93
N SER A 359 40.39 34.20 23.31
CA SER A 359 41.76 33.83 22.94
C SER A 359 42.05 33.94 21.43
N TYR A 360 41.08 33.60 20.58
CA TYR A 360 41.11 33.83 19.14
C TYR A 360 39.71 34.18 18.62
N GLY A 361 39.52 35.42 18.16
CA GLY A 361 38.24 35.93 17.67
C GLY A 361 38.09 35.97 16.15
N GLY A 362 39.06 35.42 15.40
CA GLY A 362 38.98 35.32 13.94
C GLY A 362 38.08 34.18 13.47
N PRO A 363 37.67 34.17 12.18
CA PRO A 363 37.01 33.02 11.59
C PRO A 363 37.95 31.81 11.57
N LEU A 364 37.41 30.62 11.78
CA LEU A 364 38.19 29.37 11.70
C LEU A 364 38.35 28.86 10.25
N GLY A 365 37.45 29.28 9.37
CA GLY A 365 37.36 28.89 7.97
C GLY A 365 36.42 29.81 7.19
N SER A 366 36.15 29.49 5.93
CA SER A 366 35.19 30.25 5.09
C SER A 366 33.73 29.90 5.35
N ASP A 367 33.45 28.74 5.94
CA ASP A 367 32.10 28.22 6.19
C ASP A 367 31.93 27.88 7.69
N GLU A 368 31.50 28.88 8.46
CA GLU A 368 31.36 28.81 9.91
C GLU A 368 29.91 29.14 10.29
N SER A 369 29.22 28.22 10.99
CA SER A 369 27.81 28.34 11.36
C SER A 369 27.58 28.08 12.86
N LYS A 370 26.86 29.01 13.51
CA LYS A 370 26.39 28.84 14.89
C LYS A 370 25.03 28.14 14.88
N MET A 371 24.94 27.01 15.58
CA MET A 371 23.75 26.18 15.67
C MET A 371 22.77 26.69 16.73
N ASP A 372 21.48 26.52 16.47
CA ASP A 372 20.44 26.65 17.50
C ASP A 372 20.36 25.40 18.41
N SER A 373 19.49 25.46 19.44
CA SER A 373 19.37 24.37 20.43
C SER A 373 18.86 23.06 19.83
N LYS A 374 18.02 23.11 18.79
CA LYS A 374 17.47 21.91 18.13
C LYS A 374 18.52 21.29 17.22
N GLU A 375 19.23 22.12 16.45
CA GLU A 375 20.34 21.70 15.59
C GLU A 375 21.50 21.08 16.39
N ALA A 376 21.80 21.65 17.57
CA ALA A 376 22.84 21.16 18.47
C ALA A 376 22.52 19.79 19.06
N SER A 377 21.25 19.55 19.37
CA SER A 377 20.79 18.33 20.05
C SER A 377 20.39 17.21 19.09
N ARG A 378 20.60 17.38 17.78
CA ARG A 378 20.07 16.46 16.75
C ARG A 378 20.56 15.02 16.88
N TYR A 379 21.77 14.82 17.42
CA TYR A 379 22.37 13.49 17.58
C TYR A 379 22.29 12.90 19.01
N ASP A 380 21.69 13.62 19.97
CA ASP A 380 21.75 13.30 21.41
C ASP A 380 21.18 11.92 21.77
N ARG A 381 20.13 11.51 21.06
CA ARG A 381 19.43 10.23 21.29
C ARG A 381 20.25 9.00 20.92
N TYR A 382 21.29 9.14 20.09
CA TYR A 382 22.19 8.05 19.67
C TYR A 382 23.45 7.96 20.53
N LEU A 383 23.76 9.06 21.20
CA LEU A 383 24.84 9.20 22.16
C LEU A 383 24.28 9.21 23.59
N ALA A 384 23.10 8.61 23.77
CA ALA A 384 22.50 8.31 25.06
C ALA A 384 22.85 6.87 25.45
N PRO A 385 23.56 6.65 26.57
CA PRO A 385 23.79 5.30 27.06
C PRO A 385 22.46 4.68 27.51
N ASP A 386 22.36 3.36 27.37
CA ASP A 386 21.27 2.59 27.92
C ASP A 386 21.29 2.55 29.46
N GLU A 387 20.37 1.78 30.03
CA GLU A 387 20.19 1.62 31.47
C GLU A 387 21.46 1.12 32.20
N ASN A 388 22.40 0.51 31.48
CA ASN A 388 23.67 -0.02 31.99
C ASN A 388 24.87 0.90 31.74
N GLY A 389 24.67 2.06 31.10
CA GLY A 389 25.77 2.95 30.74
C GLY A 389 26.40 2.63 29.38
N ASP A 390 25.77 1.77 28.58
CA ASP A 390 26.32 1.23 27.34
C ASP A 390 25.67 1.88 26.12
N TYR A 391 26.45 2.18 25.06
CA TYR A 391 25.89 2.65 23.78
C TYR A 391 25.31 1.50 22.95
N SER A 392 24.48 0.67 23.57
CA SER A 392 23.97 -0.57 22.98
C SER A 392 23.30 -0.34 21.63
N THR A 393 22.57 0.75 21.40
CA THR A 393 21.98 1.06 20.08
C THR A 393 23.00 1.19 18.96
N LEU A 394 24.08 1.93 19.18
CA LEU A 394 25.14 2.14 18.18
C LEU A 394 26.02 0.89 18.03
N PHE A 395 26.21 0.14 19.13
CA PHE A 395 26.82 -1.17 19.07
C PHE A 395 25.94 -2.14 18.26
N SER A 396 24.65 -2.31 18.59
CA SER A 396 23.65 -3.14 17.90
C SER A 396 23.55 -2.87 16.40
N MET A 397 23.84 -1.66 15.93
CA MET A 397 23.80 -1.32 14.50
C MET A 397 25.07 -1.67 13.72
N ILE A 398 26.27 -1.48 14.30
CA ILE A 398 27.51 -2.07 13.75
C ILE A 398 27.43 -3.61 13.81
N GLN A 399 26.66 -4.09 14.78
CA GLN A 399 26.37 -5.48 15.07
C GLN A 399 25.47 -6.18 14.04
N ASP A 400 24.35 -5.60 13.64
CA ASP A 400 23.38 -6.28 12.76
C ASP A 400 23.86 -6.52 11.32
N LYS A 401 24.92 -5.85 10.86
CA LYS A 401 25.33 -5.85 9.43
C LYS A 401 26.65 -6.54 9.10
N VAL A 402 27.55 -6.71 10.07
CA VAL A 402 28.77 -7.48 9.91
C VAL A 402 28.44 -8.91 10.35
N ALA A 403 28.30 -9.84 9.39
CA ALA A 403 27.91 -11.22 9.68
C ALA A 403 28.71 -11.82 10.86
N LYS A 404 28.04 -11.92 12.01
CA LYS A 404 28.57 -12.32 13.33
C LYS A 404 29.59 -11.34 13.91
N LEU A 405 29.29 -10.87 15.11
CA LEU A 405 30.11 -9.88 15.79
C LEU A 405 31.11 -10.47 16.75
N PRO A 406 32.12 -9.66 17.08
CA PRO A 406 32.60 -9.54 18.44
C PRO A 406 31.51 -9.15 19.47
N GLU A 407 30.57 -10.04 19.78
CA GLU A 407 30.36 -10.27 21.20
C GLU A 407 31.67 -10.80 21.80
N LYS A 408 31.73 -10.93 23.12
CA LYS A 408 32.66 -11.90 23.72
C LYS A 408 32.66 -13.24 22.94
N ASP A 409 31.53 -13.60 22.34
CA ASP A 409 31.30 -14.93 21.77
C ASP A 409 31.61 -15.07 20.26
N ASP A 410 31.65 -14.00 19.44
CA ASP A 410 32.10 -14.11 18.02
C ASP A 410 33.28 -13.21 17.58
N ALA A 411 34.00 -12.55 18.51
CA ALA A 411 35.26 -11.90 18.14
C ALA A 411 36.26 -12.97 17.75
N LYS A 412 36.85 -12.86 16.55
CA LYS A 412 37.82 -13.86 16.12
C LYS A 412 39.06 -13.90 17.02
N PHE A 413 39.42 -12.75 17.59
CA PHE A 413 40.53 -12.61 18.54
C PHE A 413 40.04 -11.97 19.84
N LEU A 414 40.04 -12.75 20.93
CA LEU A 414 39.51 -12.37 22.24
C LEU A 414 40.64 -12.27 23.27
N PHE A 415 40.82 -11.08 23.86
CA PHE A 415 41.80 -10.87 24.93
C PHE A 415 41.07 -10.48 26.21
N MET A 416 40.84 -11.49 27.05
CA MET A 416 40.17 -11.35 28.34
C MET A 416 40.96 -12.07 29.42
N GLU A 417 40.91 -11.57 30.66
CA GLU A 417 41.64 -12.15 31.80
C GLU A 417 41.34 -13.65 32.01
N ASP A 418 40.13 -14.13 31.69
CA ASP A 418 39.74 -15.53 31.78
C ASP A 418 40.25 -16.41 30.61
N ILE A 419 40.49 -15.82 29.43
CA ILE A 419 40.96 -16.51 28.22
C ILE A 419 42.48 -16.41 28.02
N ILE A 420 43.18 -15.44 28.63
CA ILE A 420 44.65 -15.33 28.56
C ILE A 420 45.41 -16.66 28.75
N PRO A 421 45.01 -17.57 29.65
CA PRO A 421 45.69 -18.87 29.78
C PRO A 421 45.77 -19.69 28.49
N ASN A 422 44.82 -19.52 27.56
CA ASN A 422 44.81 -20.21 26.26
C ASN A 422 45.94 -19.72 25.34
N TYR A 423 46.31 -18.44 25.45
CA TYR A 423 47.40 -17.83 24.66
C TYR A 423 48.77 -17.93 25.37
N TYR A 424 48.75 -18.09 26.70
CA TYR A 424 49.94 -18.19 27.54
C TYR A 424 49.95 -19.49 28.36
N PRO A 425 50.43 -20.62 27.79
CA PRO A 425 50.33 -21.95 28.42
C PRO A 425 50.92 -22.06 29.83
N ALA A 426 51.90 -21.23 30.16
CA ALA A 426 52.50 -21.20 31.49
C ALA A 426 51.50 -20.78 32.59
N ALA A 427 50.45 -20.02 32.27
CA ALA A 427 49.39 -19.64 33.20
C ALA A 427 48.61 -20.83 33.76
N HIS A 428 48.45 -21.91 33.01
CA HIS A 428 47.78 -23.12 33.50
C HIS A 428 48.59 -23.85 34.58
N THR A 429 49.88 -23.54 34.72
CA THR A 429 50.81 -24.23 35.63
C THR A 429 51.35 -23.36 36.77
N ASP A 430 51.22 -22.04 36.69
CA ASP A 430 51.67 -21.09 37.72
C ASP A 430 50.47 -20.40 38.41
N PRO A 431 50.11 -20.74 39.67
CA PRO A 431 48.98 -20.13 40.37
C PRO A 431 49.17 -18.63 40.70
N ASN A 432 50.36 -18.05 40.48
CA ASN A 432 50.61 -16.61 40.61
C ASN A 432 50.78 -15.91 39.26
N TRP A 433 50.37 -16.51 38.14
CA TRP A 433 50.54 -15.93 36.81
C TRP A 433 49.92 -14.53 36.68
N ARG A 434 48.80 -14.28 37.38
CA ARG A 434 48.15 -12.96 37.42
C ARG A 434 48.97 -11.86 38.08
N LYS A 435 49.99 -12.19 38.89
CA LYS A 435 50.89 -11.22 39.54
C LYS A 435 52.13 -10.91 38.70
N ARG A 436 52.20 -11.43 37.47
CA ARG A 436 53.33 -11.28 36.55
C ARG A 436 52.81 -10.80 35.20
N ALA A 437 53.68 -10.20 34.39
CA ALA A 437 53.35 -9.91 33.00
C ALA A 437 53.38 -11.23 32.19
N ALA A 438 52.35 -11.46 31.38
CA ALA A 438 52.32 -12.51 30.39
C ALA A 438 52.65 -11.92 29.01
N GLU A 439 53.28 -12.70 28.14
CA GLU A 439 53.63 -12.28 26.79
C GLU A 439 53.48 -13.46 25.83
N PHE A 440 52.80 -13.22 24.72
CA PHE A 440 52.53 -14.21 23.69
C PHE A 440 52.52 -13.56 22.31
N TYR A 441 52.86 -14.32 21.27
CA TYR A 441 52.89 -13.80 19.90
C TYR A 441 51.47 -13.75 19.32
N TYR A 442 51.18 -12.70 18.55
CA TYR A 442 49.90 -12.54 17.86
C TYR A 442 49.71 -13.62 16.78
N ASP A 443 50.79 -13.96 16.07
CA ASP A 443 50.84 -15.04 15.10
C ASP A 443 52.02 -15.96 15.42
N ASP A 444 51.75 -17.24 15.66
CA ASP A 444 52.79 -18.23 15.98
C ASP A 444 53.79 -18.45 14.83
N THR A 445 53.35 -18.20 13.59
CA THR A 445 54.16 -18.29 12.38
C THR A 445 54.91 -16.99 12.10
N ASP A 446 54.31 -15.84 12.42
CA ASP A 446 54.89 -14.50 12.29
C ASP A 446 55.06 -13.80 13.65
N ARG A 447 56.25 -13.98 14.23
CA ARG A 447 56.64 -13.44 15.53
C ARG A 447 57.11 -11.98 15.46
N SER A 448 56.57 -11.19 14.54
CA SER A 448 56.90 -9.78 14.39
C SER A 448 56.15 -8.89 15.39
N VAL A 449 55.03 -9.37 15.91
CA VAL A 449 54.19 -8.70 16.91
C VAL A 449 53.88 -9.64 18.06
N SER A 450 53.99 -9.13 19.29
CA SER A 450 53.48 -9.81 20.48
C SER A 450 52.55 -8.92 21.27
N ILE A 451 51.75 -9.58 22.09
CA ILE A 451 50.78 -8.98 22.99
C ILE A 451 51.26 -9.30 24.40
N ALA A 452 51.53 -8.26 25.17
CA ALA A 452 51.83 -8.36 26.58
C ALA A 452 50.56 -8.04 27.39
N TYR A 453 50.32 -8.84 28.43
CA TYR A 453 49.17 -8.74 29.31
C TYR A 453 49.61 -8.51 30.76
N ARG A 454 48.90 -7.63 31.47
CA ARG A 454 48.97 -7.49 32.93
C ARG A 454 47.58 -7.43 33.53
N SER A 455 47.36 -8.26 34.56
CA SER A 455 46.15 -8.13 35.36
C SER A 455 46.21 -6.89 36.26
N LYS A 456 45.05 -6.47 36.74
CA LYS A 456 44.92 -5.45 37.80
C LYS A 456 45.72 -5.76 39.07
N GLU A 457 45.96 -7.05 39.37
CA GLU A 457 46.73 -7.48 40.56
C GLU A 457 48.24 -7.29 40.41
N ALA A 458 48.76 -7.21 39.17
CA ALA A 458 50.18 -7.04 38.87
C ALA A 458 50.64 -5.57 38.87
N GLY A 459 49.70 -4.61 38.83
CA GLY A 459 49.94 -3.19 38.57
C GLY A 459 50.27 -2.89 37.10
N GLY A 460 49.90 -1.70 36.60
CA GLY A 460 50.04 -1.33 35.18
C GLY A 460 51.48 -1.31 34.62
N PHE A 461 51.61 -1.43 33.30
CA PHE A 461 52.80 -1.14 32.49
C PHE A 461 53.15 0.35 32.53
N ASN A 462 52.15 1.25 32.61
CA ASN A 462 52.33 2.70 32.76
C ASN A 462 51.65 3.22 34.04
N ARG A 463 52.22 4.25 34.69
CA ARG A 463 51.76 4.77 35.99
C ARG A 463 50.53 5.69 35.91
N THR A 464 50.02 5.95 34.71
CA THR A 464 48.97 6.93 34.42
C THR A 464 47.54 6.36 34.39
N TYR A 465 47.38 5.03 34.34
CA TYR A 465 46.07 4.38 34.22
C TYR A 465 45.49 3.96 35.58
N ASP A 466 44.15 3.93 35.69
CA ASP A 466 43.43 3.44 36.86
C ASP A 466 43.61 1.91 37.02
N ASN A 467 43.81 1.42 38.24
CA ASN A 467 44.03 0.01 38.58
C ASN A 467 42.73 -0.83 38.54
N THR A 468 41.66 -0.31 37.94
CA THR A 468 40.35 -0.95 37.87
C THR A 468 40.24 -1.97 36.72
N PHE A 469 40.98 -1.78 35.62
CA PHE A 469 41.00 -2.67 34.45
C PHE A 469 42.34 -3.39 34.26
N PRO A 470 42.37 -4.57 33.59
CA PRO A 470 43.61 -5.15 33.08
C PRO A 470 44.23 -4.27 31.98
N GLU A 471 45.51 -4.46 31.68
CA GLU A 471 46.23 -3.71 30.66
C GLU A 471 46.88 -4.65 29.63
N TYR A 472 46.75 -4.24 28.37
CA TYR A 472 47.26 -4.94 27.20
C TYR A 472 48.21 -4.02 26.42
N LEU A 473 49.32 -4.57 25.95
CA LEU A 473 50.29 -3.87 25.11
C LEU A 473 50.57 -4.68 23.85
N ILE A 474 50.16 -4.17 22.70
CA ILE A 474 50.59 -4.67 21.40
C ILE A 474 51.94 -4.01 21.08
N LYS A 475 52.98 -4.82 20.93
CA LYS A 475 54.35 -4.35 20.67
C LYS A 475 54.94 -5.01 19.44
N GLN A 476 55.75 -4.25 18.73
CA GLN A 476 56.54 -4.76 17.62
C GLN A 476 57.86 -5.34 18.13
N ASP A 477 58.12 -6.61 17.81
CA ASP A 477 59.35 -7.33 18.20
C ASP A 477 60.38 -7.38 17.06
N ARG A 478 59.96 -7.10 15.82
CA ARG A 478 60.85 -7.05 14.65
C ARG A 478 60.61 -5.82 13.80
N ASP A 479 61.70 -5.17 13.39
CA ASP A 479 61.68 -3.96 12.57
C ASP A 479 61.21 -4.20 11.11
N ASP A 480 61.24 -5.45 10.62
CA ASP A 480 60.90 -5.82 9.24
C ASP A 480 59.47 -6.36 9.06
N GLY A 481 58.74 -6.58 10.15
CA GLY A 481 57.38 -7.14 10.12
C GLY A 481 56.34 -6.14 10.61
N GLY A 482 55.21 -6.07 9.92
CA GLY A 482 54.12 -5.15 10.22
C GLY A 482 52.98 -5.77 11.01
N PHE A 483 52.21 -4.97 11.76
CA PHE A 483 51.02 -5.50 12.44
C PHE A 483 49.88 -5.66 11.42
N VAL A 484 49.55 -6.91 11.09
CA VAL A 484 48.47 -7.22 10.16
C VAL A 484 47.17 -7.47 10.91
N LEU A 485 46.23 -6.55 10.79
CA LEU A 485 44.89 -6.68 11.35
C LEU A 485 44.06 -7.58 10.40
N LYS A 486 43.82 -8.82 10.83
CA LYS A 486 43.17 -9.85 9.99
C LYS A 486 41.66 -9.92 10.18
N SER A 487 41.18 -9.50 11.34
CA SER A 487 39.78 -9.54 11.75
C SER A 487 39.62 -8.71 13.03
N ASN A 488 38.40 -8.64 13.53
CA ASN A 488 38.06 -7.88 14.73
C ASN A 488 38.77 -8.42 15.98
N MET A 489 39.19 -7.50 16.85
CA MET A 489 39.88 -7.80 18.11
C MET A 489 39.14 -7.16 19.29
N PHE A 490 39.02 -7.91 20.38
CA PHE A 490 38.36 -7.47 21.61
C PHE A 490 39.31 -7.50 22.81
N PHE A 491 39.28 -6.45 23.64
CA PHE A 491 40.05 -6.32 24.88
C PHE A 491 39.15 -5.90 26.05
N ASP A 492 39.15 -6.65 27.16
CA ASP A 492 38.36 -6.34 28.37
C ASP A 492 38.97 -5.24 29.28
N GLY A 493 39.99 -4.52 28.82
CA GLY A 493 40.71 -3.53 29.61
C GLY A 493 41.37 -2.44 28.79
N ASN A 494 42.38 -1.78 29.37
CA ASN A 494 43.14 -0.71 28.70
C ASN A 494 44.07 -1.32 27.65
N LEU A 495 44.13 -0.70 26.48
CA LEU A 495 44.95 -1.14 25.35
C LEU A 495 45.97 -0.07 24.97
N VAL A 496 47.22 -0.48 24.89
CA VAL A 496 48.31 0.32 24.36
C VAL A 496 48.82 -0.32 23.08
N ILE A 497 48.87 0.45 22.00
CA ILE A 497 49.36 0.01 20.69
C ILE A 497 50.66 0.75 20.40
N SER A 498 51.77 -0.01 20.31
CA SER A 498 53.09 0.52 20.03
C SER A 498 53.78 -0.30 18.94
N VAL A 499 53.40 -0.02 17.70
CA VAL A 499 53.93 -0.64 16.48
C VAL A 499 54.24 0.44 15.45
N LYS A 500 55.18 0.18 14.54
CA LYS A 500 55.54 1.14 13.47
C LYS A 500 54.57 1.13 12.30
N ASN A 501 53.83 0.05 12.06
CA ASN A 501 52.80 0.07 11.03
C ASN A 501 51.65 -0.90 11.35
N ILE A 502 50.48 -0.57 10.82
CA ILE A 502 49.27 -1.41 10.84
C ILE A 502 48.68 -1.41 9.44
N LYS A 503 48.35 -2.60 8.94
CA LYS A 503 47.61 -2.77 7.68
C LYS A 503 46.51 -3.81 7.85
N GLN A 504 45.43 -3.67 7.09
CA GLN A 504 44.37 -4.67 7.07
C GLN A 504 44.62 -5.75 6.01
N GLU A 505 44.47 -7.02 6.39
CA GLU A 505 44.39 -8.16 5.45
C GLU A 505 43.26 -9.09 5.90
N LEU A 506 42.02 -8.72 5.54
CA LEU A 506 40.80 -9.33 6.05
C LEU A 506 40.65 -10.78 5.63
N ILE A 507 40.21 -11.64 6.57
CA ILE A 507 39.98 -13.07 6.33
C ILE A 507 38.54 -13.47 6.68
N GLY A 508 37.99 -14.44 5.95
CA GLY A 508 36.70 -15.08 6.30
C GLY A 508 35.47 -14.28 5.88
N GLY A 509 35.54 -13.48 4.82
CA GLY A 509 34.40 -12.69 4.31
C GLY A 509 34.16 -11.38 5.07
N ALA A 510 35.06 -10.99 5.98
CA ALA A 510 35.00 -9.69 6.63
C ALA A 510 35.26 -8.56 5.63
N THR A 511 34.45 -7.50 5.70
CA THR A 511 34.56 -6.27 4.89
C THR A 511 35.37 -5.18 5.58
N SER A 512 35.51 -5.23 6.91
CA SER A 512 36.33 -4.31 7.72
C SER A 512 36.88 -4.99 8.98
N ALA A 513 37.89 -4.39 9.64
CA ALA A 513 38.41 -4.83 10.93
C ALA A 513 38.49 -3.72 11.99
N PHE A 514 37.98 -4.03 13.19
CA PHE A 514 37.89 -3.10 14.32
C PHE A 514 38.71 -3.59 15.53
N ILE A 515 39.29 -2.65 16.27
CA ILE A 515 39.90 -2.87 17.57
C ILE A 515 38.99 -2.27 18.64
N TYR A 516 38.47 -3.13 19.50
CA TYR A 516 37.52 -2.78 20.55
C TYR A 516 38.09 -2.98 21.94
N ALA A 517 37.97 -1.98 22.80
CA ALA A 517 38.39 -2.04 24.20
C ALA A 517 37.32 -1.52 25.16
N TYR A 518 37.19 -2.12 26.34
CA TYR A 518 36.38 -1.54 27.42
C TYR A 518 37.02 -0.30 28.05
N GLY A 519 38.35 -0.30 28.19
CA GLY A 519 39.13 0.80 28.78
C GLY A 519 39.71 1.76 27.74
N ASP A 520 40.70 2.54 28.16
CA ASP A 520 41.40 3.50 27.29
C ASP A 520 42.14 2.78 26.15
N ILE A 521 42.15 3.38 24.96
CA ILE A 521 43.03 2.97 23.85
C ILE A 521 44.09 4.06 23.69
N THR A 522 45.36 3.68 23.68
CA THR A 522 46.48 4.61 23.50
C THR A 522 47.36 4.19 22.34
N LEU A 523 47.48 5.06 21.35
CA LEU A 523 48.43 4.93 20.25
C LEU A 523 49.71 5.67 20.59
N GLN A 524 50.85 4.97 20.59
CA GLN A 524 52.16 5.56 20.89
C GLN A 524 53.25 5.05 19.94
N GLY A 525 54.16 5.94 19.56
CA GLY A 525 55.24 5.61 18.63
C GLY A 525 55.80 6.83 17.93
N THR A 526 56.80 6.61 17.08
CA THR A 526 57.39 7.65 16.22
C THR A 526 57.47 7.11 14.80
N ASP A 527 57.14 7.95 13.82
CA ASP A 527 57.11 7.62 12.40
C ASP A 527 56.26 6.37 12.11
N ALA A 528 55.10 6.27 12.77
CA ALA A 528 54.17 5.16 12.60
C ALA A 528 53.23 5.40 11.40
N ASP A 529 52.84 4.32 10.71
CA ASP A 529 51.97 4.35 9.54
C ASP A 529 50.80 3.36 9.70
N PHE A 530 49.61 3.87 10.02
CA PHE A 530 48.43 3.08 10.33
C PHE A 530 47.38 3.31 9.23
N GLU A 531 47.10 2.26 8.45
CA GLU A 531 46.16 2.32 7.33
C GLU A 531 44.82 1.68 7.71
N ASP A 532 43.75 2.48 7.65
CA ASP A 532 42.35 2.14 7.91
C ASP A 532 42.12 1.45 9.26
N VAL A 533 42.65 2.03 10.34
CA VAL A 533 42.52 1.47 11.68
C VAL A 533 41.28 2.05 12.38
N TYR A 534 40.31 1.19 12.65
CA TYR A 534 39.10 1.56 13.38
C TYR A 534 39.23 1.23 14.88
N LEU A 535 39.21 2.27 15.72
CA LEU A 535 39.37 2.19 17.18
C LEU A 535 38.07 2.54 17.89
N ILE A 536 37.61 1.65 18.76
CA ILE A 536 36.37 1.83 19.48
C ILE A 536 36.58 1.56 20.97
N THR A 537 36.18 2.49 21.83
CA THR A 537 36.20 2.31 23.28
C THR A 537 34.81 2.46 23.90
N LYS A 538 34.50 1.61 24.89
CA LYS A 538 33.21 1.61 25.58
C LYS A 538 33.12 2.67 26.68
N TYR A 539 34.11 2.71 27.58
CA TYR A 539 34.14 3.60 28.74
C TYR A 539 35.40 4.46 28.84
N GLY A 540 36.39 4.19 27.98
CA GLY A 540 37.68 4.85 28.02
C GLY A 540 37.80 6.03 27.06
N ASN A 541 38.99 6.61 27.06
CA ASN A 541 39.46 7.64 26.15
C ASN A 541 40.25 7.01 25.00
N ILE A 542 40.35 7.72 23.88
CA ILE A 542 41.32 7.41 22.84
C ILE A 542 42.43 8.46 22.88
N ASN A 543 43.65 8.02 23.18
CA ASN A 543 44.82 8.89 23.27
C ASN A 543 45.74 8.65 22.06
N ILE A 544 46.01 9.70 21.30
CA ILE A 544 46.96 9.70 20.17
C ILE A 544 48.21 10.46 20.61
N GLU A 545 49.25 9.70 20.99
CA GLU A 545 50.52 10.19 21.53
C GLU A 545 51.69 9.95 20.55
N THR A 546 51.39 9.67 19.29
CA THR A 546 52.38 9.41 18.23
C THR A 546 53.10 10.68 17.79
N THR A 547 54.30 10.57 17.21
CA THR A 547 55.01 11.71 16.63
C THR A 547 55.43 11.41 15.20
N GLY A 548 55.27 12.36 14.26
CA GLY A 548 55.67 12.18 12.86
C GLY A 548 54.90 11.07 12.13
N SER A 549 53.71 10.71 12.60
CA SER A 549 52.99 9.51 12.16
C SER A 549 51.82 9.85 11.23
N THR A 550 51.49 8.91 10.35
CA THR A 550 50.30 8.95 9.48
C THR A 550 49.31 7.91 9.99
N ILE A 551 48.08 8.33 10.26
CA ILE A 551 47.02 7.46 10.77
C ILE A 551 45.78 7.73 9.94
N SER A 552 45.29 6.74 9.22
CA SER A 552 43.97 6.75 8.61
C SER A 552 43.02 5.80 9.34
N GLY A 553 41.77 6.20 9.52
CA GLY A 553 40.73 5.34 10.10
C GLY A 553 39.68 6.10 10.91
N ILE A 554 39.03 5.43 11.85
CA ILE A 554 37.93 5.98 12.66
C ILE A 554 38.31 5.81 14.12
N ALA A 555 38.17 6.88 14.90
CA ALA A 555 38.29 6.81 16.35
C ALA A 555 36.95 7.17 16.97
N PHE A 556 36.40 6.23 17.75
CA PHE A 556 35.07 6.34 18.31
C PHE A 556 35.10 6.14 19.84
N ALA A 557 34.94 7.25 20.58
CA ALA A 557 34.96 7.31 22.04
C ALA A 557 33.74 8.08 22.59
N PRO A 558 32.51 7.60 22.39
CA PRO A 558 31.29 8.36 22.68
C PRO A 558 31.10 8.70 24.17
N ASN A 559 31.63 7.89 25.09
CA ASN A 559 31.59 8.12 26.56
C ASN A 559 32.84 8.88 27.04
N GLY A 560 33.85 9.00 26.19
CA GLY A 560 35.19 9.41 26.55
C GLY A 560 35.70 10.59 25.73
N GLU A 561 36.95 10.94 26.00
CA GLU A 561 37.64 12.02 25.30
C GLU A 561 38.57 11.44 24.24
N ILE A 562 38.62 12.06 23.06
CA ILE A 562 39.70 11.82 22.09
C ILE A 562 40.77 12.89 22.33
N LYS A 563 41.92 12.44 22.84
CA LYS A 563 43.07 13.30 23.18
C LYS A 563 44.17 13.15 22.15
N ILE A 564 44.59 14.27 21.58
CA ILE A 564 45.61 14.32 20.54
C ILE A 564 46.77 15.19 21.04
N ASN A 565 47.78 14.53 21.59
CA ASN A 565 48.91 15.16 22.28
C ASN A 565 50.23 15.02 21.50
N GLY A 566 50.28 14.08 20.55
CA GLY A 566 51.40 13.86 19.64
C GLY A 566 51.71 15.05 18.73
N GLN A 567 52.91 15.14 18.14
CA GLN A 567 53.30 16.26 17.25
C GLN A 567 53.61 15.80 15.82
N ASN A 568 53.39 16.69 14.85
CA ASN A 568 53.68 16.46 13.43
C ASN A 568 52.96 15.21 12.87
N ASN A 569 51.72 14.96 13.29
CA ASN A 569 50.94 13.82 12.78
C ASN A 569 50.07 14.23 11.59
N THR A 570 49.76 13.28 10.73
CA THR A 570 48.69 13.37 9.73
C THR A 570 47.60 12.37 10.10
N LEU A 571 46.41 12.87 10.41
CA LEU A 571 45.27 12.09 10.88
C LEU A 571 44.15 12.20 9.84
N GLN A 572 43.83 11.11 9.15
CA GLN A 572 42.79 11.06 8.13
C GLN A 572 41.62 10.20 8.59
N GLY A 573 40.40 10.72 8.51
CA GLY A 573 39.21 9.97 8.89
C GLY A 573 38.28 10.74 9.82
N SER A 574 37.52 9.98 10.62
CA SER A 574 36.50 10.51 11.51
C SER A 574 36.85 10.25 12.98
N PHE A 575 36.90 11.31 13.77
CA PHE A 575 37.21 11.28 15.19
C PHE A 575 36.01 11.78 15.98
N VAL A 576 35.32 10.85 16.64
CA VAL A 576 34.03 11.08 17.29
C VAL A 576 34.14 10.78 18.78
N GLY A 577 33.89 11.77 19.62
CA GLY A 577 33.94 11.58 21.08
C GLY A 577 33.00 12.49 21.86
N ASN A 578 32.90 12.22 23.17
CA ASN A 578 32.21 13.14 24.08
C ASN A 578 32.92 14.49 24.17
N SER A 579 34.24 14.47 24.06
CA SER A 579 35.05 15.66 23.90
C SER A 579 36.24 15.38 22.99
N ILE A 580 36.59 16.37 22.18
CA ILE A 580 37.78 16.36 21.34
C ILE A 580 38.77 17.35 21.91
N VAL A 581 39.97 16.88 22.29
CA VAL A 581 41.02 17.73 22.84
C VAL A 581 42.30 17.52 22.06
N SER A 582 42.68 18.54 21.29
CA SER A 582 43.95 18.56 20.57
C SER A 582 44.89 19.56 21.23
N THR A 583 45.94 19.06 21.87
CA THR A 583 47.06 19.88 22.37
C THR A 583 48.32 19.80 21.50
N SER A 584 48.16 19.18 20.33
CA SER A 584 49.23 18.86 19.40
C SER A 584 49.85 20.06 18.70
N GLY A 585 51.12 19.92 18.29
CA GLY A 585 51.83 20.89 17.45
C GLY A 585 51.99 20.35 16.02
N ASN A 586 51.71 21.18 15.02
CA ASN A 586 51.83 20.90 13.58
C ASN A 586 51.09 19.64 13.11
N THR A 587 49.88 19.37 13.63
CA THR A 587 49.07 18.21 13.21
C THR A 587 48.10 18.61 12.10
N SER A 588 48.02 17.79 11.06
CA SER A 588 47.03 17.91 10.00
C SER A 588 45.94 16.86 10.17
N PHE A 589 44.69 17.31 10.16
CA PHE A 589 43.50 16.49 10.10
C PHE A 589 42.94 16.52 8.68
N LYS A 590 42.46 15.38 8.21
CA LYS A 590 41.75 15.23 6.94
C LYS A 590 40.48 14.46 7.21
N GLY A 591 39.38 14.86 6.59
CA GLY A 591 38.13 14.13 6.65
C GLY A 591 38.27 12.70 6.14
N PRO A 592 37.25 11.86 6.39
CA PRO A 592 37.21 10.51 5.83
C PRO A 592 37.31 10.54 4.30
N SER A 593 38.02 9.56 3.73
CA SER A 593 38.03 9.35 2.28
C SER A 593 36.68 8.80 1.81
N ASP A 594 36.37 8.95 0.53
CA ASP A 594 35.16 8.35 -0.07
C ASP A 594 35.09 6.83 0.20
N GLY A 595 36.22 6.12 0.10
CA GLY A 595 36.27 4.69 0.41
C GLY A 595 35.98 4.38 1.89
N GLN A 596 36.47 5.21 2.82
CA GLN A 596 36.14 5.06 4.25
C GLN A 596 34.67 5.35 4.54
N LEU A 597 34.07 6.31 3.83
CA LEU A 597 32.64 6.60 3.92
C LEU A 597 31.81 5.47 3.32
N ASP A 598 32.20 4.94 2.16
CA ASP A 598 31.53 3.81 1.51
C ASP A 598 31.52 2.58 2.43
N ASP A 599 32.65 2.24 3.06
CA ASP A 599 32.76 1.13 4.00
C ASP A 599 31.81 1.29 5.21
N ILE A 600 31.64 2.52 5.71
CA ILE A 600 30.73 2.84 6.82
C ILE A 600 29.28 2.84 6.34
N GLU A 601 28.98 3.48 5.21
CA GLU A 601 27.64 3.62 4.65
C GLU A 601 27.09 2.25 4.24
N ASP A 602 27.86 1.42 3.54
CA ASP A 602 27.50 0.04 3.20
C ASP A 602 27.22 -0.80 4.46
N ALA A 603 28.09 -0.67 5.47
CA ALA A 603 27.92 -1.34 6.76
C ALA A 603 26.76 -0.79 7.59
N LEU A 604 26.17 0.37 7.24
CA LEU A 604 25.07 0.99 7.97
C LEU A 604 23.80 1.17 7.13
N LYS A 605 23.75 0.69 5.88
CA LYS A 605 22.58 0.82 5.01
C LYS A 605 21.29 0.37 5.71
N THR A 606 20.23 1.15 5.74
CA THR A 606 18.98 0.69 6.39
C THR A 606 17.90 0.45 5.34
N THR A 607 17.15 -0.64 5.48
CA THR A 607 15.96 -0.88 4.65
C THR A 607 14.69 -0.30 5.27
N GLU A 608 14.82 0.44 6.38
CA GLU A 608 13.69 0.98 7.15
C GLU A 608 12.71 1.78 6.27
N GLY A 609 13.25 2.55 5.31
CA GLY A 609 12.45 3.28 4.34
C GLY A 609 11.53 2.37 3.51
N PHE A 610 12.13 1.38 2.84
CA PHE A 610 11.39 0.37 2.08
C PHE A 610 10.41 -0.40 2.96
N ASP A 611 10.85 -0.87 4.13
CA ASP A 611 10.05 -1.64 5.07
C ASP A 611 8.81 -0.85 5.52
N THR A 612 8.96 0.45 5.79
CA THR A 612 7.84 1.33 6.16
C THR A 612 6.79 1.41 5.06
N ILE A 613 7.22 1.61 3.80
CA ILE A 613 6.32 1.69 2.65
C ILE A 613 5.66 0.34 2.35
N ARG A 614 6.43 -0.75 2.32
CA ARG A 614 5.94 -2.12 2.15
C ARG A 614 4.85 -2.46 3.19
N ASN A 615 5.10 -2.13 4.45
CA ASN A 615 4.16 -2.39 5.54
C ASN A 615 2.87 -1.55 5.40
N ALA A 616 2.94 -0.33 4.88
CA ALA A 616 1.76 0.48 4.58
C ALA A 616 0.95 -0.14 3.41
N ILE A 617 1.63 -0.55 2.34
CA ILE A 617 1.00 -1.21 1.17
C ILE A 617 0.31 -2.52 1.57
N ALA A 618 0.89 -3.29 2.49
CA ALA A 618 0.33 -4.55 2.98
C ALA A 618 -1.09 -4.43 3.54
N LEU A 619 -1.53 -3.21 3.90
CA LEU A 619 -2.86 -2.94 4.45
C LEU A 619 -3.92 -2.63 3.37
N LEU A 620 -3.54 -2.39 2.12
CA LEU A 620 -4.48 -2.05 1.04
C LEU A 620 -5.65 -3.05 0.87
N PRO A 621 -5.45 -4.38 0.88
CA PRO A 621 -6.56 -5.33 0.71
C PRO A 621 -7.59 -5.31 1.85
N TYR A 622 -7.23 -4.81 3.03
CA TYR A 622 -8.16 -4.70 4.16
C TYR A 622 -9.15 -3.55 4.02
N ILE A 623 -8.85 -2.59 3.12
CA ILE A 623 -9.64 -1.37 2.92
C ILE A 623 -10.21 -1.25 1.50
N PHE A 624 -9.73 -2.05 0.55
CA PHE A 624 -10.45 -2.27 -0.70
C PHE A 624 -11.81 -2.95 -0.46
N ASP A 625 -12.77 -2.68 -1.34
CA ASP A 625 -14.04 -3.41 -1.33
C ASP A 625 -13.91 -4.83 -1.89
N GLU A 626 -14.99 -5.59 -1.78
CA GLU A 626 -15.04 -7.02 -2.11
C GLU A 626 -14.93 -7.32 -3.62
N TYR A 627 -14.89 -6.30 -4.47
CA TYR A 627 -14.80 -6.44 -5.93
C TYR A 627 -13.41 -6.06 -6.48
N THR A 628 -12.44 -5.82 -5.59
CA THR A 628 -11.07 -5.49 -5.97
C THR A 628 -10.14 -6.67 -5.71
N ARG A 629 -9.30 -6.98 -6.69
CA ARG A 629 -8.14 -7.87 -6.53
C ARG A 629 -6.86 -7.04 -6.54
N ALA A 630 -5.85 -7.44 -5.78
CA ALA A 630 -4.61 -6.70 -5.66
C ALA A 630 -3.38 -7.60 -5.90
N GLY A 631 -2.31 -7.05 -6.48
CA GLY A 631 -1.01 -7.71 -6.63
C GLY A 631 0.13 -6.71 -6.47
N ILE A 632 1.32 -7.18 -6.10
CA ILE A 632 2.53 -6.33 -5.97
C ILE A 632 3.64 -6.90 -6.84
N ILE A 633 4.32 -6.05 -7.61
CA ILE A 633 5.56 -6.35 -8.32
C ILE A 633 6.60 -5.37 -7.78
N THR A 634 7.72 -5.88 -7.25
CA THR A 634 8.86 -5.00 -6.95
C THR A 634 9.79 -4.88 -8.15
N TYR A 635 10.57 -3.81 -8.21
CA TYR A 635 11.56 -3.65 -9.28
C TYR A 635 12.76 -2.83 -8.80
N SER A 636 13.95 -3.21 -9.25
CA SER A 636 15.19 -2.43 -9.13
C SER A 636 15.85 -2.35 -10.51
N ASP A 637 16.84 -3.22 -10.76
CA ASP A 637 17.45 -3.43 -12.08
C ASP A 637 16.44 -3.97 -13.11
N TYR A 638 15.49 -4.82 -12.68
CA TYR A 638 14.39 -5.38 -13.47
C TYR A 638 13.22 -5.77 -12.53
N ALA A 639 12.08 -6.18 -13.10
CA ALA A 639 10.93 -6.61 -12.31
C ALA A 639 11.19 -7.97 -11.60
N ASP A 640 10.86 -8.05 -10.31
CA ASP A 640 11.11 -9.20 -9.42
C ASP A 640 10.43 -10.51 -9.84
N ILE A 641 9.26 -10.42 -10.47
CA ILE A 641 8.50 -11.56 -11.00
C ILE A 641 9.22 -12.28 -12.16
N ASN A 642 10.35 -11.74 -12.64
CA ASN A 642 11.25 -12.48 -13.52
C ASN A 642 12.05 -13.56 -12.75
N ASP A 643 12.19 -13.45 -11.43
CA ASP A 643 12.84 -14.43 -10.57
C ASP A 643 11.92 -15.61 -10.25
N SER A 644 12.43 -16.82 -10.49
CA SER A 644 11.66 -18.06 -10.34
C SER A 644 11.01 -18.26 -8.96
N HIS A 645 11.67 -17.85 -7.88
CA HIS A 645 11.14 -17.97 -6.52
C HIS A 645 9.90 -17.10 -6.29
N ILE A 646 9.84 -15.92 -6.90
CA ILE A 646 8.75 -14.95 -6.76
C ILE A 646 7.63 -15.30 -7.74
N LYS A 647 7.99 -15.60 -9.00
CA LYS A 647 7.07 -15.93 -10.09
C LYS A 647 6.08 -17.05 -9.75
N ASP A 648 6.53 -18.10 -9.07
CA ASP A 648 5.69 -19.25 -8.74
C ASP A 648 4.66 -18.97 -7.63
N ARG A 649 4.84 -17.89 -6.87
CA ARG A 649 3.97 -17.48 -5.76
C ARG A 649 3.08 -16.29 -6.09
N TRP A 650 3.48 -15.50 -7.08
CA TRP A 650 2.77 -14.28 -7.46
C TRP A 650 1.41 -14.57 -8.10
N LYS A 651 0.37 -13.84 -7.68
CA LYS A 651 -0.97 -13.80 -8.30
C LYS A 651 -1.67 -12.49 -7.99
N PHE A 652 -2.82 -12.25 -8.63
CA PHE A 652 -3.81 -11.33 -8.09
C PHE A 652 -4.54 -11.99 -6.91
N PHE A 653 -4.44 -11.37 -5.74
CA PHE A 653 -5.10 -11.81 -4.51
C PHE A 653 -6.45 -11.12 -4.38
N ASP A 654 -7.50 -11.88 -4.11
CA ASP A 654 -8.84 -11.37 -3.89
C ASP A 654 -8.95 -10.63 -2.54
N SER A 655 -9.33 -9.35 -2.57
CA SER A 655 -9.39 -8.54 -1.35
C SER A 655 -10.51 -8.94 -0.41
N SER A 656 -11.41 -9.86 -0.75
CA SER A 656 -12.45 -10.36 0.15
C SER A 656 -12.08 -11.68 0.82
N THR A 657 -11.30 -12.53 0.13
CA THR A 657 -11.04 -13.92 0.54
C THR A 657 -9.57 -14.26 0.77
N GLU A 658 -8.62 -13.51 0.19
CA GLU A 658 -7.20 -13.86 0.15
C GLU A 658 -6.29 -12.78 0.78
N ARG A 659 -6.84 -11.92 1.66
CA ARG A 659 -6.09 -10.83 2.34
C ARG A 659 -4.86 -11.31 3.11
N GLU A 660 -4.95 -12.48 3.72
CA GLU A 660 -3.85 -13.11 4.48
C GLU A 660 -2.71 -13.50 3.57
N GLU A 661 -3.02 -14.15 2.44
CA GLU A 661 -2.02 -14.60 1.47
C GLU A 661 -1.31 -13.40 0.82
N PHE A 662 -2.04 -12.30 0.58
CA PHE A 662 -1.43 -11.05 0.12
C PHE A 662 -0.47 -10.48 1.14
N LEU A 663 -0.86 -10.44 2.42
CA LEU A 663 -0.01 -9.95 3.50
C LEU A 663 1.25 -10.81 3.63
N ASP A 664 1.11 -12.13 3.65
CA ASP A 664 2.23 -13.09 3.71
C ASP A 664 3.19 -12.93 2.53
N TYR A 665 2.66 -12.72 1.31
CA TYR A 665 3.47 -12.41 0.14
C TYR A 665 4.21 -11.07 0.30
N THR A 666 3.50 -10.03 0.74
CA THR A 666 4.03 -8.67 0.82
C THR A 666 5.18 -8.56 1.81
N ILE A 667 5.10 -9.21 2.97
CA ILE A 667 6.13 -9.13 4.02
C ILE A 667 7.45 -9.81 3.63
N GLU A 668 7.42 -10.74 2.68
CA GLU A 668 8.64 -11.41 2.19
C GLU A 668 9.40 -10.56 1.16
N LEU A 669 8.78 -9.52 0.62
CA LEU A 669 9.44 -8.60 -0.31
C LEU A 669 10.53 -7.81 0.43
N SER A 670 11.68 -7.62 -0.22
CA SER A 670 12.84 -6.93 0.36
C SER A 670 13.41 -5.90 -0.61
N ALA A 671 14.04 -4.86 -0.06
CA ALA A 671 14.83 -3.94 -0.86
C ALA A 671 16.07 -4.64 -1.46
N ASP A 672 16.44 -4.24 -2.67
CA ASP A 672 17.70 -4.57 -3.30
C ASP A 672 18.77 -3.56 -2.84
N VAL A 673 19.58 -3.99 -1.86
CA VAL A 673 20.61 -3.14 -1.20
C VAL A 673 21.86 -2.90 -2.06
N ASP A 674 21.99 -3.65 -3.15
CA ASP A 674 23.14 -3.61 -4.05
C ASP A 674 22.85 -2.74 -5.28
N SER A 675 21.60 -2.71 -5.72
CA SER A 675 21.18 -1.87 -6.84
C SER A 675 20.96 -0.41 -6.44
N LYS A 676 21.54 0.47 -7.27
CA LYS A 676 21.25 1.93 -7.30
C LYS A 676 20.37 2.31 -8.50
N LYS A 677 19.78 1.32 -9.18
CA LYS A 677 19.02 1.52 -10.42
C LYS A 677 17.53 1.33 -10.20
N SER A 678 16.74 2.19 -10.82
CA SER A 678 15.30 2.08 -10.91
C SER A 678 14.89 1.88 -12.38
N ASN A 679 14.39 0.68 -12.70
CA ASN A 679 13.94 0.30 -14.04
C ASN A 679 12.40 0.19 -14.09
N LEU A 680 11.72 1.31 -13.82
CA LEU A 680 10.26 1.39 -13.87
C LEU A 680 9.70 0.98 -15.25
N GLY A 681 10.43 1.20 -16.34
CA GLY A 681 10.01 0.74 -17.67
C GLY A 681 9.83 -0.78 -17.71
N ASP A 682 10.73 -1.55 -17.10
CA ASP A 682 10.58 -3.01 -17.00
C ASP A 682 9.42 -3.41 -16.07
N GLY A 683 9.25 -2.70 -14.96
CA GLY A 683 8.10 -2.85 -14.06
C GLY A 683 6.75 -2.65 -14.78
N LEU A 684 6.61 -1.57 -15.56
CA LEU A 684 5.42 -1.28 -16.35
C LEU A 684 5.21 -2.30 -17.49
N ARG A 685 6.30 -2.73 -18.13
CA ARG A 685 6.24 -3.75 -19.19
C ARG A 685 5.69 -5.05 -18.61
N LYS A 686 6.12 -5.41 -17.41
CA LYS A 686 5.66 -6.62 -16.74
C LYS A 686 4.25 -6.48 -16.16
N ALA A 687 3.88 -5.29 -15.69
CA ALA A 687 2.49 -4.97 -15.36
C ALA A 687 1.54 -5.20 -16.54
N LEU A 688 1.93 -4.76 -17.74
CA LEU A 688 1.14 -4.99 -18.95
C LEU A 688 1.03 -6.49 -19.29
N ASP A 689 2.10 -7.28 -19.16
CA ASP A 689 2.06 -8.74 -19.34
C ASP A 689 1.06 -9.41 -18.37
N VAL A 690 1.10 -8.97 -17.11
CA VAL A 690 0.18 -9.43 -16.06
C VAL A 690 -1.26 -9.13 -16.43
N PHE A 691 -1.58 -7.92 -16.86
CA PHE A 691 -2.94 -7.58 -17.28
C PHE A 691 -3.38 -8.35 -18.54
N ILE A 692 -2.46 -8.67 -19.45
CA ILE A 692 -2.80 -9.46 -20.64
C ILE A 692 -3.08 -10.94 -20.29
N LYS A 693 -2.36 -11.53 -19.34
CA LYS A 693 -2.42 -12.97 -19.06
C LYS A 693 -3.32 -13.38 -17.90
N HIS A 694 -3.44 -12.52 -16.89
CA HIS A 694 -3.98 -12.89 -15.57
C HIS A 694 -5.18 -12.04 -15.13
N SER A 695 -5.57 -11.05 -15.93
CA SER A 695 -6.68 -10.15 -15.65
C SER A 695 -8.00 -10.61 -16.26
N ASP A 696 -9.11 -10.16 -15.67
CA ASP A 696 -10.38 -10.03 -16.37
C ASP A 696 -10.31 -8.87 -17.37
N PRO A 697 -10.48 -9.08 -18.70
CA PRO A 697 -10.41 -8.02 -19.70
C PRO A 697 -11.29 -6.81 -19.38
N GLU A 698 -12.50 -7.03 -18.86
CA GLU A 698 -13.51 -6.01 -18.59
C GLU A 698 -13.31 -5.29 -17.24
N SER A 699 -12.39 -5.75 -16.39
CA SER A 699 -12.10 -5.12 -15.10
C SER A 699 -11.41 -3.76 -15.25
N GLU A 700 -11.76 -2.80 -14.39
CA GLU A 700 -11.01 -1.54 -14.28
C GLU A 700 -9.65 -1.79 -13.65
N LYS A 701 -8.58 -1.21 -14.23
CA LYS A 701 -7.19 -1.54 -13.87
C LYS A 701 -6.46 -0.31 -13.35
N TYR A 702 -5.76 -0.48 -12.24
CA TYR A 702 -4.95 0.55 -11.62
C TYR A 702 -3.51 0.09 -11.49
N ILE A 703 -2.56 0.97 -11.82
CA ILE A 703 -1.15 0.78 -11.51
C ILE A 703 -0.75 1.82 -10.47
N TYR A 704 -0.53 1.40 -9.22
CA TYR A 704 -0.03 2.27 -8.17
C TYR A 704 1.50 2.20 -8.13
N ILE A 705 2.19 3.28 -8.50
CA ILE A 705 3.65 3.33 -8.65
C ILE A 705 4.24 4.03 -7.43
N PHE A 706 4.91 3.29 -6.56
CA PHE A 706 5.64 3.83 -5.41
C PHE A 706 7.13 3.94 -5.76
N THR A 707 7.62 5.17 -5.91
CA THR A 707 9.04 5.44 -6.20
C THR A 707 9.47 6.78 -5.61
N GLY A 708 10.70 6.86 -5.14
CA GLY A 708 11.39 8.10 -4.79
C GLY A 708 12.55 8.45 -5.73
N LEU A 709 12.74 7.66 -6.80
CA LEU A 709 13.84 7.83 -7.75
C LEU A 709 13.31 8.03 -9.17
N ASP A 710 13.92 8.97 -9.91
CA ASP A 710 13.70 9.08 -11.35
C ASP A 710 14.32 7.86 -12.05
N PRO A 711 13.56 7.11 -12.87
CA PRO A 711 14.06 5.92 -13.55
C PRO A 711 15.33 6.19 -14.35
N ASN A 712 16.40 5.51 -13.95
CA ASN A 712 17.75 5.69 -14.48
C ASN A 712 18.24 4.47 -15.27
N ALA A 713 17.46 3.40 -15.35
CA ALA A 713 17.83 2.17 -16.04
C ALA A 713 16.78 1.71 -17.04
N TYR A 714 17.24 0.93 -18.00
CA TYR A 714 16.40 0.29 -19.00
C TYR A 714 16.86 -1.14 -19.34
N THR A 715 15.91 -1.94 -19.81
CA THR A 715 16.17 -3.27 -20.34
C THR A 715 16.49 -3.19 -21.84
N ARG A 716 17.68 -3.65 -22.23
CA ARG A 716 18.04 -3.84 -23.64
C ARG A 716 17.30 -5.03 -24.22
N SER A 717 16.86 -4.89 -25.48
CA SER A 717 16.23 -5.97 -26.21
C SER A 717 17.15 -7.18 -26.33
N HIS A 718 16.57 -8.37 -26.15
CA HIS A 718 17.26 -9.63 -26.39
C HIS A 718 17.60 -9.86 -27.87
N THR A 719 17.01 -9.06 -28.78
CA THR A 719 17.20 -9.16 -30.23
C THR A 719 18.06 -8.05 -30.84
N GLY A 720 18.46 -7.03 -30.06
CA GLY A 720 19.18 -5.86 -30.60
C GLY A 720 19.54 -4.80 -29.56
N SER A 721 19.85 -3.58 -30.02
CA SER A 721 20.28 -2.46 -29.17
C SER A 721 19.15 -1.49 -28.80
N GLN A 722 17.89 -1.89 -28.95
CA GLN A 722 16.71 -1.08 -28.63
C GLN A 722 16.17 -1.45 -27.24
N PHE A 723 15.13 -0.76 -26.78
CA PHE A 723 14.39 -1.14 -25.59
C PHE A 723 13.68 -2.49 -25.78
N GLU A 724 13.65 -3.31 -24.74
CA GLU A 724 12.81 -4.50 -24.73
C GLU A 724 11.35 -4.10 -24.54
N THR A 725 10.50 -4.34 -25.54
CA THR A 725 9.10 -3.92 -25.52
C THR A 725 8.12 -5.08 -25.54
N ASP A 726 8.59 -6.33 -25.66
CA ASP A 726 7.73 -7.50 -25.53
C ASP A 726 7.31 -7.69 -24.06
N PRO A 727 6.02 -7.56 -23.71
CA PRO A 727 5.56 -7.79 -22.34
C PRO A 727 5.86 -9.21 -21.85
N ALA A 728 5.81 -10.20 -22.74
CA ALA A 728 5.94 -11.61 -22.37
C ALA A 728 7.38 -12.07 -22.11
N TYR A 729 8.39 -11.26 -22.46
CA TYR A 729 9.79 -11.61 -22.28
C TYR A 729 10.23 -11.48 -20.80
N ASP A 730 10.84 -12.53 -20.25
CA ASP A 730 11.40 -12.49 -18.90
C ASP A 730 12.87 -12.02 -18.96
N THR A 731 13.22 -11.00 -18.19
CA THR A 731 14.52 -10.30 -18.24
C THR A 731 15.43 -10.71 -17.08
N SER A 732 16.69 -10.28 -17.13
CA SER A 732 17.68 -10.46 -16.06
C SER A 732 18.72 -9.33 -16.10
N ASP A 733 19.52 -9.22 -15.03
CA ASP A 733 20.61 -8.27 -14.83
C ASP A 733 21.53 -8.06 -16.05
N PHE A 734 21.82 -9.12 -16.81
CA PHE A 734 22.70 -9.08 -17.98
C PHE A 734 22.24 -8.10 -19.08
N TYR A 735 20.94 -7.84 -19.17
CA TYR A 735 20.35 -6.98 -20.19
C TYR A 735 20.18 -5.54 -19.75
N ILE A 736 20.53 -5.21 -18.51
CA ILE A 736 20.27 -3.89 -17.93
C ILE A 736 21.33 -2.90 -18.38
N SER A 737 20.92 -1.66 -18.62
CA SER A 737 21.78 -0.57 -19.06
C SER A 737 21.32 0.75 -18.48
N ASP A 738 22.27 1.68 -18.36
CA ASP A 738 22.04 3.00 -17.80
C ASP A 738 21.45 3.94 -18.86
N GLU A 739 20.34 4.57 -18.53
CA GLU A 739 19.68 5.56 -19.39
C GLU A 739 20.30 6.96 -19.22
N THR A 740 21.01 7.19 -18.10
CA THR A 740 21.67 8.44 -17.77
C THR A 740 22.98 8.59 -18.55
N GLY A 741 22.91 9.42 -19.59
CA GLY A 741 24.07 9.91 -20.33
C GLY A 741 24.08 11.43 -20.30
N SER A 742 25.23 12.06 -20.62
CA SER A 742 25.53 13.49 -20.40
C SER A 742 24.55 14.53 -21.00
N ASN A 743 23.51 14.11 -21.73
CA ASN A 743 22.50 14.97 -22.38
C ASN A 743 21.10 14.32 -22.49
N ASN A 744 20.79 13.25 -21.75
CA ASN A 744 19.44 12.65 -21.75
C ASN A 744 18.73 12.94 -20.42
N ASN A 745 17.57 13.59 -20.50
CA ASN A 745 16.54 13.43 -19.48
C ASN A 745 16.19 11.93 -19.47
N GLY A 746 16.14 11.27 -18.32
CA GLY A 746 15.82 9.83 -18.19
C GLY A 746 14.44 9.47 -18.76
N ASN A 747 13.92 8.29 -18.41
CA ASN A 747 12.53 7.88 -18.66
C ASN A 747 12.11 7.54 -20.10
N LYS A 748 12.99 7.49 -21.10
CA LYS A 748 12.53 7.18 -22.47
C LYS A 748 12.03 5.75 -22.58
N TYR A 749 12.54 4.84 -21.75
CA TYR A 749 12.00 3.50 -21.69
C TYR A 749 10.57 3.49 -21.15
N VAL A 750 10.29 4.24 -20.07
CA VAL A 750 8.94 4.46 -19.52
C VAL A 750 8.00 5.00 -20.60
N ILE A 751 8.39 6.04 -21.33
CA ILE A 751 7.60 6.62 -22.43
C ILE A 751 7.26 5.58 -23.50
N GLU A 752 8.20 4.70 -23.84
CA GLU A 752 7.96 3.67 -24.86
C GLU A 752 6.94 2.62 -24.39
N ILE A 753 7.03 2.19 -23.13
CA ILE A 753 6.07 1.24 -22.55
C ILE A 753 4.69 1.89 -22.36
N MET A 754 4.62 3.16 -21.98
CA MET A 754 3.35 3.89 -21.89
C MET A 754 2.60 3.94 -23.21
N LYS A 755 3.29 3.98 -24.37
CA LYS A 755 2.63 3.87 -25.69
C LYS A 755 1.93 2.53 -25.89
N LEU A 756 2.45 1.45 -25.29
CA LEU A 756 1.83 0.12 -25.34
C LEU A 756 0.60 0.06 -24.44
N ILE A 757 0.67 0.65 -23.25
CA ILE A 757 -0.47 0.79 -22.34
C ILE A 757 -1.58 1.63 -23.00
N ASP A 758 -1.22 2.73 -23.66
CA ASP A 758 -2.14 3.54 -24.45
C ASP A 758 -2.80 2.75 -25.60
N ALA A 759 -2.04 1.87 -26.25
CA ALA A 759 -2.58 1.00 -27.30
C ALA A 759 -3.57 -0.03 -26.72
N TYR A 760 -3.25 -0.61 -25.56
CA TYR A 760 -4.15 -1.49 -24.82
C TYR A 760 -5.46 -0.76 -24.47
N ASN A 761 -5.38 0.45 -23.93
CA ASN A 761 -6.52 1.29 -23.53
C ASN A 761 -7.42 1.73 -24.70
N ARG A 762 -6.94 1.66 -25.95
CA ARG A 762 -7.75 1.96 -27.15
C ARG A 762 -8.53 0.74 -27.68
N THR A 763 -8.32 -0.44 -27.11
CA THR A 763 -9.03 -1.67 -27.52
C THR A 763 -10.41 -1.71 -26.87
N SER A 764 -11.47 -1.80 -27.68
CA SER A 764 -12.85 -1.92 -27.18
C SER A 764 -13.05 -3.22 -26.40
N GLY A 765 -13.84 -3.17 -25.30
CA GLY A 765 -14.08 -4.32 -24.41
C GLY A 765 -12.98 -4.56 -23.36
N ASN A 766 -11.94 -3.73 -23.34
CA ASN A 766 -10.97 -3.77 -22.24
C ASN A 766 -11.24 -2.64 -21.25
N GLY A 767 -11.30 -2.98 -19.96
CA GLY A 767 -11.19 -1.98 -18.91
C GLY A 767 -9.84 -1.27 -18.98
N LYS A 768 -9.88 0.05 -18.71
CA LYS A 768 -8.72 0.92 -18.90
C LYS A 768 -7.71 0.76 -17.78
N ILE A 769 -6.42 0.80 -18.14
CA ILE A 769 -5.28 0.88 -17.22
C ILE A 769 -5.02 2.34 -16.87
N ARG A 770 -5.07 2.67 -15.58
CA ARG A 770 -4.85 4.01 -15.05
C ARG A 770 -3.61 4.02 -14.13
N PRO A 771 -2.50 4.67 -14.54
CA PRO A 771 -1.35 4.82 -13.68
C PRO A 771 -1.60 5.92 -12.64
N ILE A 772 -1.14 5.68 -11.41
CA ILE A 772 -1.17 6.60 -10.29
C ILE A 772 0.24 6.61 -9.71
N LEU A 773 0.85 7.80 -9.63
CA LEU A 773 2.20 7.98 -9.12
C LEU A 773 2.16 8.41 -7.65
N ILE A 774 2.84 7.65 -6.81
CA ILE A 774 3.12 7.93 -5.41
C ILE A 774 4.62 8.28 -5.33
N ASP A 775 4.88 9.58 -5.35
CA ASP A 775 6.19 10.21 -5.29
C ASP A 775 6.70 10.28 -3.84
N LEU A 776 7.64 9.40 -3.50
CA LEU A 776 8.17 9.25 -2.15
C LEU A 776 9.23 10.30 -1.77
N THR A 777 9.52 11.28 -2.62
CA THR A 777 10.59 12.26 -2.40
C THR A 777 10.38 13.10 -1.13
N THR A 778 9.14 13.54 -0.86
CA THR A 778 8.81 14.26 0.39
C THR A 778 8.94 13.35 1.62
N TYR A 779 8.46 12.11 1.54
CA TYR A 779 8.63 11.11 2.60
C TYR A 779 10.11 10.90 2.94
N ILE A 780 10.97 10.73 1.94
CA ILE A 780 12.41 10.52 2.13
C ILE A 780 13.04 11.75 2.78
N LYS A 781 12.74 12.95 2.25
CA LYS A 781 13.26 14.21 2.78
C LYS A 781 12.89 14.39 4.26
N GLU A 782 11.62 14.21 4.62
CA GLU A 782 11.16 14.33 6.00
C GLU A 782 11.72 13.24 6.91
N SER A 783 11.85 12.01 6.41
CA SER A 783 12.50 10.90 7.14
C SER A 783 13.95 11.21 7.43
N ASN A 784 14.69 11.74 6.47
CA ASN A 784 16.09 12.13 6.62
C ASN A 784 16.26 13.33 7.58
N ILE A 785 15.35 14.31 7.54
CA ILE A 785 15.33 15.41 8.53
C ILE A 785 15.03 14.89 9.94
N LYS A 786 14.06 13.97 10.07
CA LYS A 786 13.78 13.28 11.34
C LYS A 786 15.00 12.48 11.80
N ASN A 787 15.79 12.01 10.84
CA ASN A 787 17.05 11.32 11.01
C ASN A 787 18.28 12.26 11.13
N GLY A 788 18.08 13.48 11.62
CA GLY A 788 19.17 14.38 12.00
C GLY A 788 19.95 15.00 10.83
N VAL A 789 19.57 14.70 9.58
CA VAL A 789 20.13 15.36 8.39
C VAL A 789 19.60 16.78 8.30
N LYS A 790 20.47 17.75 8.01
CA LYS A 790 20.00 19.12 7.75
C LYS A 790 19.29 19.18 6.40
N GLU A 791 18.19 19.92 6.35
CA GLU A 791 17.39 20.06 5.13
C GLU A 791 18.21 20.58 3.93
N SER A 792 19.21 21.44 4.17
CA SER A 792 20.10 21.98 3.13
C SER A 792 20.98 20.95 2.43
N ASP A 793 21.18 19.80 3.08
CA ASP A 793 22.14 18.78 2.66
C ASP A 793 21.42 17.62 1.93
N ILE A 794 20.10 17.71 1.77
CA ILE A 794 19.25 16.72 1.10
C ILE A 794 18.92 17.23 -0.31
N GLU A 795 19.59 16.67 -1.32
CA GLU A 795 19.29 16.91 -2.74
C GLU A 795 18.39 15.79 -3.28
N ILE A 796 17.08 16.03 -3.27
CA ILE A 796 16.07 15.13 -3.84
C ILE A 796 15.11 15.96 -4.68
N ASP A 797 15.12 15.74 -5.99
CA ASP A 797 14.20 16.40 -6.93
C ASP A 797 12.85 15.69 -6.93
N ASP A 798 11.76 16.47 -7.04
CA ASP A 798 10.41 15.89 -7.17
C ASP A 798 10.22 15.17 -8.52
N LEU A 799 9.30 14.21 -8.56
CA LEU A 799 9.09 13.35 -9.72
C LEU A 799 8.04 13.91 -10.68
N ARG A 800 7.91 15.24 -10.78
CA ARG A 800 6.93 15.88 -11.68
C ARG A 800 7.22 15.59 -13.16
N SER A 801 8.49 15.47 -13.54
CA SER A 801 8.85 15.12 -14.93
C SER A 801 8.37 13.71 -15.25
N LEU A 802 8.65 12.75 -14.35
CA LEU A 802 8.17 11.38 -14.49
C LEU A 802 6.64 11.31 -14.54
N ALA A 803 5.93 12.08 -13.70
CA ALA A 803 4.47 12.18 -13.75
C ALA A 803 3.99 12.59 -15.15
N SER A 804 4.63 13.59 -15.76
CA SER A 804 4.33 14.01 -17.13
C SER A 804 4.60 12.91 -18.16
N ASP A 805 5.70 12.16 -18.02
CA ASP A 805 6.08 11.05 -18.91
C ASP A 805 5.13 9.85 -18.79
N LEU A 806 4.50 9.67 -17.62
CA LEU A 806 3.41 8.72 -17.37
C LEU A 806 2.03 9.22 -17.85
N GLY A 807 1.94 10.45 -18.36
CA GLY A 807 0.68 11.07 -18.79
C GLY A 807 -0.21 11.56 -17.64
N ILE A 808 0.36 11.76 -16.44
CA ILE A 808 -0.35 12.17 -15.22
C ILE A 808 -0.30 13.68 -15.05
N SER A 809 -1.45 14.29 -14.76
CA SER A 809 -1.53 15.70 -14.36
C SER A 809 -1.08 15.88 -12.91
N VAL A 810 -0.14 16.81 -12.67
CA VAL A 810 0.33 17.19 -11.32
C VAL A 810 -0.51 18.29 -10.66
N TYR A 811 -1.53 18.80 -11.35
CA TYR A 811 -2.45 19.80 -10.82
C TYR A 811 -3.67 19.13 -10.17
N ASP A 812 -4.17 19.70 -9.07
CA ASP A 812 -5.38 19.21 -8.40
C ASP A 812 -6.57 19.22 -9.38
N SER A 813 -7.07 18.02 -9.66
CA SER A 813 -8.26 17.74 -10.47
C SER A 813 -9.14 16.74 -9.71
N GLU A 814 -10.37 16.52 -10.19
CA GLU A 814 -11.22 15.47 -9.63
C GLU A 814 -10.67 14.05 -9.84
N GLU A 815 -9.71 13.90 -10.76
CA GLU A 815 -8.98 12.67 -11.09
C GLU A 815 -7.51 12.77 -10.66
N LYS A 816 -7.28 13.12 -9.40
CA LYS A 816 -5.91 13.22 -8.86
C LYS A 816 -5.19 11.86 -8.96
N ALA A 817 -4.11 11.83 -9.73
CA ALA A 817 -3.28 10.64 -9.95
C ALA A 817 -1.79 10.86 -9.61
N TYR A 818 -1.43 12.03 -9.09
CA TYR A 818 -0.10 12.32 -8.55
C TYR A 818 -0.21 12.66 -7.06
N TYR A 819 0.49 11.88 -6.24
CA TYR A 819 0.56 12.03 -4.79
C TYR A 819 2.01 12.13 -4.37
N CYS A 820 2.33 13.09 -3.50
CA CYS A 820 3.65 13.21 -2.89
C CYS A 820 3.49 13.18 -1.36
N PRO A 821 3.30 11.98 -0.76
CA PRO A 821 2.98 11.86 0.66
C PRO A 821 4.13 12.30 1.57
N SER A 822 3.76 12.93 2.69
CA SER A 822 4.67 13.23 3.80
C SER A 822 4.96 11.99 4.66
N LEU A 823 5.91 12.08 5.59
CA LEU A 823 6.16 11.05 6.60
C LEU A 823 4.92 10.78 7.46
N GLU A 824 4.17 11.84 7.80
CA GLU A 824 2.91 11.73 8.53
C GLU A 824 1.86 10.97 7.71
N ASP A 825 1.78 11.21 6.40
CA ASP A 825 0.80 10.55 5.54
C ASP A 825 1.03 9.05 5.42
N ILE A 826 2.30 8.63 5.32
CA ILE A 826 2.68 7.21 5.36
C ILE A 826 2.32 6.60 6.71
N GLN A 827 2.74 7.23 7.82
CA GLN A 827 2.56 6.67 9.18
C GLN A 827 1.10 6.64 9.65
N SER A 828 0.29 7.61 9.22
CA SER A 828 -1.15 7.66 9.50
C SER A 828 -1.99 6.84 8.53
N LEU A 829 -1.36 6.26 7.50
CA LEU A 829 -1.99 5.52 6.41
C LEU A 829 -2.96 6.36 5.57
N SER A 830 -2.87 7.70 5.63
CA SER A 830 -3.78 8.59 4.89
C SER A 830 -3.67 8.35 3.39
N ILE A 831 -2.46 8.14 2.86
CA ILE A 831 -2.24 7.82 1.46
C ILE A 831 -2.87 6.48 1.08
N ILE A 832 -2.73 5.46 1.93
CA ILE A 832 -3.26 4.11 1.70
C ILE A 832 -4.80 4.18 1.62
N ASN A 833 -5.42 4.96 2.50
CA ASN A 833 -6.86 5.23 2.47
C ASN A 833 -7.31 5.97 1.20
N GLU A 834 -6.51 6.91 0.71
CA GLU A 834 -6.82 7.64 -0.52
C GLU A 834 -6.73 6.73 -1.76
N LEU A 835 -5.72 5.87 -1.85
CA LEU A 835 -5.60 4.90 -2.95
C LEU A 835 -6.78 3.92 -2.96
N ALA A 836 -7.20 3.43 -1.79
CA ALA A 836 -8.37 2.58 -1.67
C ALA A 836 -9.65 3.32 -2.07
N TYR A 837 -9.79 4.58 -1.67
CA TYR A 837 -10.94 5.41 -2.01
C TYR A 837 -11.13 5.54 -3.54
N ILE A 838 -10.05 5.72 -4.31
CA ILE A 838 -10.11 5.80 -5.78
C ILE A 838 -10.74 4.55 -6.38
N SER A 839 -10.30 3.37 -5.93
CA SER A 839 -10.83 2.08 -6.39
C SER A 839 -12.27 1.85 -5.90
N ASN A 840 -12.56 2.25 -4.67
CA ASN A 840 -13.82 2.00 -3.97
C ASN A 840 -14.98 2.88 -4.44
N THR A 841 -14.70 4.00 -5.09
CA THR A 841 -15.72 4.99 -5.49
C THR A 841 -16.00 5.05 -6.97
N ILE A 842 -15.45 4.10 -7.75
CA ILE A 842 -15.86 3.93 -9.13
C ILE A 842 -17.37 3.66 -9.17
N PRO A 843 -18.13 4.42 -9.98
CA PRO A 843 -19.55 4.17 -10.15
C PRO A 843 -19.80 2.73 -10.63
N PRO A 844 -20.83 2.06 -10.09
CA PRO A 844 -21.22 0.75 -10.60
C PRO A 844 -21.64 0.87 -12.07
N LYS A 845 -21.54 -0.22 -12.83
CA LYS A 845 -22.00 -0.25 -14.21
C LYS A 845 -23.45 -0.74 -14.27
N LEU A 846 -24.13 -0.55 -15.39
CA LEU A 846 -25.44 -1.17 -15.61
C LEU A 846 -25.29 -2.70 -15.48
N ALA A 847 -26.29 -3.37 -14.90
CA ALA A 847 -26.32 -4.82 -14.81
C ALA A 847 -26.56 -5.49 -16.16
N VAL A 848 -27.12 -4.74 -17.12
CA VAL A 848 -27.33 -5.09 -18.53
C VAL A 848 -26.98 -3.87 -19.36
N GLU A 849 -26.06 -3.99 -20.31
CA GLU A 849 -25.64 -2.83 -21.13
C GLU A 849 -26.56 -2.58 -22.32
N ASN A 850 -27.09 -3.63 -22.94
CA ASN A 850 -27.99 -3.54 -24.08
C ASN A 850 -29.01 -4.69 -24.07
N LEU A 851 -30.28 -4.37 -23.89
CA LEU A 851 -31.36 -5.36 -23.79
C LEU A 851 -32.12 -5.46 -25.12
N THR A 852 -32.32 -6.69 -25.62
CA THR A 852 -33.00 -6.93 -26.90
C THR A 852 -34.08 -8.02 -26.76
N ILE A 853 -35.15 -7.93 -27.57
CA ILE A 853 -36.18 -8.99 -27.63
C ILE A 853 -35.68 -10.13 -28.52
N ASN A 854 -35.62 -11.35 -27.97
CA ASN A 854 -35.37 -12.58 -28.73
C ASN A 854 -36.67 -13.14 -29.31
N SER A 855 -37.73 -13.23 -28.49
CA SER A 855 -39.01 -13.75 -28.91
C SER A 855 -40.16 -13.25 -28.04
N ALA A 856 -41.39 -13.38 -28.54
CA ALA A 856 -42.59 -13.17 -27.75
C ALA A 856 -43.59 -14.29 -27.97
N LYS A 857 -44.03 -14.93 -26.89
CA LYS A 857 -44.99 -16.04 -26.91
C LYS A 857 -46.38 -15.55 -26.48
N PHE A 858 -47.35 -15.65 -27.39
CA PHE A 858 -48.76 -15.37 -27.12
C PHE A 858 -49.52 -16.67 -26.83
N GLU A 859 -50.23 -16.73 -25.71
CA GLU A 859 -51.05 -17.87 -25.32
C GLU A 859 -52.45 -17.44 -24.88
N LEU A 860 -53.48 -18.09 -25.42
CA LEU A 860 -54.87 -17.83 -25.06
C LEU A 860 -55.71 -19.10 -25.12
N SER A 861 -56.55 -19.32 -24.10
CA SER A 861 -57.49 -20.44 -24.06
C SER A 861 -58.93 -19.94 -24.10
N LEU A 862 -59.64 -20.26 -25.17
CA LEU A 862 -61.02 -19.86 -25.41
C LEU A 862 -61.98 -21.04 -25.23
N PRO A 863 -63.22 -20.83 -24.74
CA PRO A 863 -64.22 -21.88 -24.71
C PRO A 863 -64.67 -22.27 -26.13
N SER A 864 -65.19 -23.49 -26.29
CA SER A 864 -65.64 -24.06 -27.58
C SER A 864 -66.68 -23.23 -28.34
N HIS A 865 -67.42 -22.36 -27.64
CA HIS A 865 -68.42 -21.48 -28.21
C HIS A 865 -67.89 -20.12 -28.70
N LEU A 866 -66.60 -19.82 -28.48
CA LEU A 866 -65.89 -18.70 -29.09
C LEU A 866 -64.81 -19.25 -30.03
N LYS A 867 -65.15 -19.39 -31.32
CA LYS A 867 -64.23 -19.94 -32.31
C LYS A 867 -63.25 -18.85 -32.77
N PRO A 868 -61.93 -19.04 -32.64
CA PRO A 868 -60.95 -18.15 -33.24
C PRO A 868 -60.87 -18.32 -34.76
N VAL A 869 -60.61 -17.23 -35.47
CA VAL A 869 -60.54 -17.21 -36.95
C VAL A 869 -59.16 -16.83 -37.46
N GLU A 870 -58.64 -15.69 -37.00
CA GLU A 870 -57.34 -15.18 -37.43
C GLU A 870 -56.72 -14.30 -36.35
N LEU A 871 -55.41 -14.45 -36.18
CA LEU A 871 -54.56 -13.53 -35.44
C LEU A 871 -53.93 -12.57 -36.46
N PHE A 872 -54.02 -11.26 -36.26
CA PHE A 872 -53.55 -10.27 -37.23
C PHE A 872 -53.06 -8.97 -36.56
N PHE A 873 -52.15 -8.26 -37.21
CA PHE A 873 -51.81 -6.88 -36.86
C PHE A 873 -52.72 -5.90 -37.60
N LYS A 874 -53.11 -4.82 -36.92
CA LYS A 874 -53.81 -3.72 -37.54
C LYS A 874 -52.81 -2.61 -37.90
N LYS A 875 -52.77 -2.23 -39.17
CA LYS A 875 -51.88 -1.16 -39.65
C LYS A 875 -52.49 0.21 -39.38
N ALA A 876 -51.65 1.25 -39.37
CA ALA A 876 -52.06 2.64 -39.17
C ALA A 876 -53.12 3.14 -40.19
N ASP A 877 -53.16 2.56 -41.40
CA ASP A 877 -54.17 2.86 -42.42
C ASP A 877 -55.50 2.11 -42.22
N GLY A 878 -55.59 1.28 -41.17
CA GLY A 878 -56.75 0.45 -40.84
C GLY A 878 -56.81 -0.90 -41.56
N SER A 879 -55.83 -1.25 -42.40
CA SER A 879 -55.75 -2.56 -43.04
C SER A 879 -55.28 -3.66 -42.07
N LYS A 880 -55.61 -4.92 -42.40
CA LYS A 880 -55.22 -6.11 -41.62
C LYS A 880 -53.99 -6.78 -42.23
N GLU A 881 -53.04 -7.17 -41.40
CA GLU A 881 -51.91 -8.03 -41.73
C GLU A 881 -52.04 -9.35 -40.99
N SER A 882 -52.48 -10.39 -41.71
CA SER A 882 -52.73 -11.71 -41.12
C SER A 882 -51.42 -12.37 -40.69
N ILE A 883 -51.36 -12.81 -39.44
CA ILE A 883 -50.20 -13.50 -38.84
C ILE A 883 -50.44 -15.01 -38.91
N VAL A 884 -51.58 -15.46 -38.38
CA VAL A 884 -51.96 -16.88 -38.33
C VAL A 884 -53.43 -17.06 -38.68
N ASN A 885 -53.73 -17.97 -39.59
CA ASN A 885 -55.09 -18.45 -39.85
C ASN A 885 -55.45 -19.59 -38.87
N LEU A 886 -56.50 -19.38 -38.09
CA LEU A 886 -56.96 -20.28 -37.02
C LEU A 886 -58.27 -21.00 -37.39
N THR A 887 -58.77 -20.85 -38.61
CA THR A 887 -60.09 -21.36 -39.03
C THR A 887 -60.22 -22.88 -38.91
N GLU A 888 -59.12 -23.61 -39.09
CA GLU A 888 -59.04 -25.08 -39.00
C GLU A 888 -58.74 -25.60 -37.58
N LEU A 889 -58.49 -24.71 -36.61
CA LEU A 889 -58.25 -25.09 -35.23
C LEU A 889 -59.48 -25.83 -34.67
N THR A 890 -59.27 -26.97 -34.03
CA THR A 890 -60.34 -27.79 -33.43
C THR A 890 -60.25 -27.75 -31.90
N PRO A 891 -61.38 -27.75 -31.18
CA PRO A 891 -61.36 -27.65 -29.74
C PRO A 891 -60.93 -28.99 -29.12
N SER A 892 -60.04 -28.93 -28.13
CA SER A 892 -59.60 -30.08 -27.33
C SER A 892 -60.05 -29.88 -25.89
N GLY A 893 -60.72 -30.88 -25.30
CA GLY A 893 -61.26 -30.78 -23.94
C GLY A 893 -62.26 -29.63 -23.74
N GLY A 894 -62.99 -29.23 -24.79
CA GLY A 894 -63.97 -28.14 -24.74
C GLY A 894 -63.39 -26.73 -24.91
N LYS A 895 -62.10 -26.59 -25.26
CA LYS A 895 -61.44 -25.28 -25.45
C LYS A 895 -60.61 -25.21 -26.73
N TYR A 896 -60.47 -24.01 -27.29
CA TYR A 896 -59.46 -23.69 -28.29
C TYR A 896 -58.23 -23.12 -27.57
N ASN A 897 -57.08 -23.77 -27.72
CA ASN A 897 -55.81 -23.24 -27.21
C ASN A 897 -55.04 -22.66 -28.39
N ILE A 898 -54.76 -21.37 -28.30
CA ILE A 898 -53.98 -20.61 -29.27
C ILE A 898 -52.59 -20.42 -28.65
N SER A 899 -51.56 -20.79 -29.38
CA SER A 899 -50.17 -20.53 -29.02
C SER A 899 -49.43 -20.10 -30.27
N HIS A 900 -48.77 -18.94 -30.21
CA HIS A 900 -47.97 -18.42 -31.31
C HIS A 900 -46.71 -17.77 -30.76
N ILE A 901 -45.59 -17.94 -31.46
CA ILE A 901 -44.30 -17.34 -31.12
C ILE A 901 -43.97 -16.35 -32.23
N PHE A 902 -43.78 -15.10 -31.84
CA PHE A 902 -43.22 -14.03 -32.66
C PHE A 902 -41.70 -14.05 -32.49
N THR A 903 -40.97 -13.90 -33.59
CA THR A 903 -39.50 -13.83 -33.56
C THR A 903 -39.04 -12.39 -33.46
N ASP A 904 -37.98 -12.12 -32.70
CA ASP A 904 -37.37 -10.81 -32.54
C ASP A 904 -38.40 -9.74 -32.06
N ASP A 905 -38.33 -8.52 -32.61
CA ASP A 905 -39.19 -7.37 -32.28
C ASP A 905 -40.56 -7.38 -32.99
N GLU A 906 -40.98 -8.53 -33.56
CA GLU A 906 -42.17 -8.60 -34.42
C GLU A 906 -43.44 -8.12 -33.72
N LEU A 907 -43.61 -8.44 -32.43
CA LEU A 907 -44.80 -8.11 -31.63
C LEU A 907 -44.71 -6.75 -30.93
N ALA A 908 -43.52 -6.32 -30.55
CA ALA A 908 -43.31 -5.10 -29.78
C ALA A 908 -41.93 -4.52 -30.05
N ASN A 909 -41.82 -3.21 -29.88
CA ASN A 909 -40.53 -2.54 -29.89
C ASN A 909 -40.06 -2.36 -28.44
N LEU A 910 -38.76 -2.53 -28.22
CA LEU A 910 -38.10 -2.19 -26.96
C LEU A 910 -37.21 -0.96 -27.20
N THR A 911 -37.49 0.13 -26.50
CA THR A 911 -36.79 1.41 -26.71
C THR A 911 -36.01 1.77 -25.46
N SER A 912 -34.68 1.89 -25.58
CA SER A 912 -33.83 2.35 -24.48
C SER A 912 -34.13 3.81 -24.14
N ILE A 913 -34.19 4.10 -22.84
CA ILE A 913 -34.38 5.42 -22.23
C ILE A 913 -33.24 5.66 -21.24
N ASP A 914 -32.88 6.93 -21.04
CA ASP A 914 -31.83 7.35 -20.12
C ASP A 914 -30.53 6.52 -20.25
N ASP A 915 -30.10 6.34 -21.51
CA ASP A 915 -28.88 5.60 -21.88
C ASP A 915 -28.79 4.17 -21.32
N GLY A 916 -29.93 3.47 -21.23
CA GLY A 916 -30.01 2.05 -20.89
C GLY A 916 -30.38 1.78 -19.43
N LEU A 917 -30.63 2.83 -18.64
CA LEU A 917 -31.17 2.71 -17.28
C LEU A 917 -32.59 2.15 -17.26
N SER A 918 -33.38 2.44 -18.29
CA SER A 918 -34.73 1.90 -18.45
C SER A 918 -35.06 1.63 -19.91
N TYR A 919 -36.05 0.78 -20.15
CA TYR A 919 -36.56 0.45 -21.47
C TYR A 919 -38.08 0.50 -21.48
N ASP A 920 -38.64 1.14 -22.50
CA ASP A 920 -40.07 1.10 -22.79
C ASP A 920 -40.37 -0.05 -23.77
N LEU A 921 -41.28 -0.93 -23.34
CA LEU A 921 -41.86 -1.98 -24.15
C LEU A 921 -43.20 -1.50 -24.70
N GLU A 922 -43.30 -1.34 -26.02
CA GLU A 922 -44.54 -0.94 -26.67
C GLU A 922 -44.99 -1.99 -27.69
N SER A 923 -46.16 -2.58 -27.45
CA SER A 923 -46.73 -3.55 -28.39
C SER A 923 -47.21 -2.93 -29.69
N ARG A 924 -47.08 -3.69 -30.77
CA ARG A 924 -47.79 -3.42 -32.02
C ARG A 924 -49.26 -3.81 -31.87
N GLU A 925 -50.13 -3.17 -32.64
CA GLU A 925 -51.59 -3.35 -32.61
C GLU A 925 -52.04 -4.79 -32.97
N LEU A 926 -51.90 -5.75 -32.04
CA LEU A 926 -52.29 -7.16 -32.19
C LEU A 926 -53.79 -7.35 -31.95
N TYR A 927 -54.45 -8.08 -32.84
CA TYR A 927 -55.88 -8.41 -32.76
C TYR A 927 -56.17 -9.87 -33.07
N LEU A 928 -57.22 -10.40 -32.46
CA LEU A 928 -57.81 -11.71 -32.74
C LEU A 928 -59.25 -11.53 -33.22
N THR A 929 -59.57 -12.12 -34.38
CA THR A 929 -60.97 -12.26 -34.82
C THR A 929 -61.58 -13.51 -34.19
N LEU A 930 -62.69 -13.32 -33.49
CA LEU A 930 -63.52 -14.36 -32.90
C LEU A 930 -64.87 -14.43 -33.60
N ILE A 931 -65.43 -15.63 -33.67
CA ILE A 931 -66.80 -15.88 -34.08
C ILE A 931 -67.55 -16.62 -32.96
N VAL A 932 -68.73 -16.13 -32.62
CA VAL A 932 -69.64 -16.83 -31.72
C VAL A 932 -70.18 -18.08 -32.42
N ASN A 933 -69.93 -19.25 -31.83
CA ASN A 933 -70.38 -20.55 -32.32
C ASN A 933 -71.50 -21.13 -31.42
N TYR A 934 -72.15 -22.21 -31.86
CA TYR A 934 -73.14 -22.92 -31.05
C TYR A 934 -72.52 -23.42 -29.74
N SER A 935 -73.29 -23.33 -28.65
CA SER A 935 -72.92 -23.80 -27.31
C SER A 935 -74.02 -24.69 -26.74
N ASP A 936 -73.64 -25.84 -26.19
CA ASP A 936 -74.56 -26.72 -25.44
C ASP A 936 -74.62 -26.34 -23.94
N ASP A 937 -73.83 -25.36 -23.50
CA ASP A 937 -73.64 -25.01 -22.08
C ASP A 937 -74.66 -24.00 -21.52
N PHE A 938 -75.51 -23.40 -22.37
CA PHE A 938 -76.53 -22.45 -21.91
C PHE A 938 -77.82 -23.20 -21.52
N THR A 939 -78.10 -23.27 -20.22
CA THR A 939 -79.20 -24.07 -19.64
C THR A 939 -80.59 -23.37 -19.63
N GLU A 940 -80.75 -22.22 -20.28
CA GLU A 940 -82.00 -21.44 -20.24
C GLU A 940 -82.95 -21.70 -21.43
N ASN A 941 -84.26 -21.80 -21.15
CA ASN A 941 -85.32 -22.09 -22.12
C ASN A 941 -85.91 -20.85 -22.82
N THR A 942 -85.20 -19.72 -22.85
CA THR A 942 -85.66 -18.44 -23.42
C THR A 942 -85.22 -18.23 -24.88
N LEU A 943 -86.04 -17.53 -25.68
CA LEU A 943 -85.86 -17.34 -27.15
C LEU A 943 -84.74 -16.35 -27.54
N SER A 944 -84.21 -15.59 -26.58
CA SER A 944 -83.04 -14.72 -26.72
C SER A 944 -82.18 -14.90 -25.48
N ILE A 945 -80.95 -15.37 -25.64
CA ILE A 945 -79.98 -15.50 -24.54
C ILE A 945 -78.97 -14.38 -24.73
N GLU A 946 -79.03 -13.39 -23.84
CA GLU A 946 -78.00 -12.37 -23.64
C GLU A 946 -77.07 -12.88 -22.54
N GLY A 947 -75.80 -13.12 -22.88
CA GLY A 947 -74.79 -13.61 -21.95
C GLY A 947 -73.52 -12.80 -22.04
N VAL A 948 -72.83 -12.65 -20.91
CA VAL A 948 -71.46 -12.13 -20.86
C VAL A 948 -70.54 -13.32 -20.64
N VAL A 949 -69.66 -13.60 -21.59
CA VAL A 949 -68.57 -14.55 -21.42
C VAL A 949 -67.43 -13.79 -20.74
N ASP A 950 -67.04 -14.25 -19.56
CA ASP A 950 -65.93 -13.69 -18.78
C ASP A 950 -64.85 -14.79 -18.66
N ILE A 951 -63.77 -14.63 -19.42
CA ILE A 951 -62.67 -15.60 -19.51
C ILE A 951 -61.34 -14.91 -19.28
N ALA A 952 -60.35 -15.68 -18.80
CA ALA A 952 -58.99 -15.15 -18.64
C ALA A 952 -58.48 -14.57 -19.97
N GLY A 953 -57.82 -13.42 -19.89
CA GLY A 953 -57.12 -12.82 -21.01
C GLY A 953 -55.94 -13.66 -21.49
N PRO A 954 -55.27 -13.24 -22.58
CA PRO A 954 -54.07 -13.91 -23.03
C PRO A 954 -52.93 -13.72 -22.02
N GLN A 955 -51.94 -14.59 -22.11
CA GLN A 955 -50.63 -14.38 -21.51
C GLN A 955 -49.64 -14.11 -22.64
N VAL A 956 -48.94 -12.98 -22.58
CA VAL A 956 -47.81 -12.70 -23.47
C VAL A 956 -46.54 -12.77 -22.66
N THR A 957 -45.59 -13.58 -23.10
CA THR A 957 -44.29 -13.77 -22.44
C THR A 957 -43.20 -13.35 -23.40
N TYR A 958 -42.44 -12.32 -23.05
CA TYR A 958 -41.26 -11.89 -23.79
C TYR A 958 -40.02 -12.60 -23.26
N GLU A 959 -39.24 -13.16 -24.16
CA GLU A 959 -37.88 -13.61 -23.89
C GLU A 959 -36.92 -12.51 -24.37
N LEU A 960 -36.17 -11.94 -23.44
CA LEU A 960 -35.18 -10.90 -23.67
C LEU A 960 -33.78 -11.47 -23.45
N TYR A 961 -32.77 -10.83 -24.03
CA TYR A 961 -31.38 -11.17 -23.81
C TYR A 961 -30.49 -9.94 -23.81
N GLU A 962 -29.35 -10.04 -23.14
CA GLU A 962 -28.29 -9.03 -23.20
C GLU A 962 -27.48 -9.19 -24.50
N ASP A 963 -27.63 -8.23 -25.42
CA ASP A 963 -26.87 -8.18 -26.68
C ASP A 963 -25.52 -7.50 -26.44
N LYS A 964 -24.52 -8.30 -26.06
CA LYS A 964 -23.18 -7.81 -25.70
C LYS A 964 -22.41 -7.26 -26.90
N ASN A 965 -22.75 -7.71 -28.11
CA ASN A 965 -22.05 -7.33 -29.33
C ASN A 965 -22.69 -6.11 -30.03
N GLY A 966 -23.92 -5.75 -29.64
CA GLY A 966 -24.69 -4.68 -30.27
C GLY A 966 -25.10 -5.02 -31.71
N ASP A 967 -25.16 -6.30 -32.06
CA ASP A 967 -25.47 -6.76 -33.42
C ASP A 967 -26.90 -7.28 -33.57
N GLY A 968 -27.66 -7.34 -32.47
CA GLY A 968 -29.04 -7.82 -32.41
C GLY A 968 -29.16 -9.33 -32.66
N ILE A 969 -28.09 -10.10 -32.48
CA ILE A 969 -28.09 -11.56 -32.66
C ILE A 969 -27.67 -12.25 -31.37
N LYS A 970 -28.61 -13.01 -30.81
CA LYS A 970 -28.36 -13.82 -29.61
C LYS A 970 -27.18 -14.78 -29.79
N SER A 971 -26.18 -14.64 -28.95
CA SER A 971 -24.95 -15.44 -28.91
C SER A 971 -24.93 -16.41 -27.72
N GLU A 972 -24.08 -17.44 -27.78
CA GLU A 972 -23.97 -18.45 -26.72
C GLU A 972 -23.34 -17.83 -25.46
N GLY A 973 -24.05 -17.89 -24.32
CA GLY A 973 -23.58 -17.37 -23.02
C GLY A 973 -24.06 -15.95 -22.66
N GLU A 974 -25.00 -15.39 -23.43
CA GLU A 974 -25.71 -14.16 -23.05
C GLU A 974 -26.78 -14.42 -22.00
N ASP A 975 -26.98 -13.46 -21.10
CA ASP A 975 -28.00 -13.57 -20.06
C ASP A 975 -29.39 -13.43 -20.66
N GLU A 976 -30.33 -14.23 -20.16
CA GLU A 976 -31.72 -14.29 -20.64
C GLU A 976 -32.68 -13.85 -19.54
N PHE A 977 -33.72 -13.12 -19.95
CA PHE A 977 -34.74 -12.59 -19.05
C PHE A 977 -36.14 -12.86 -19.58
N GLU A 978 -37.08 -13.08 -18.68
CA GLU A 978 -38.48 -13.34 -19.03
C GLU A 978 -39.37 -12.22 -18.49
N VAL A 979 -40.17 -11.59 -19.35
CA VAL A 979 -41.18 -10.59 -18.97
C VAL A 979 -42.57 -11.08 -19.33
N VAL A 980 -43.38 -11.36 -18.31
CA VAL A 980 -44.78 -11.79 -18.48
C VAL A 980 -45.71 -10.59 -18.39
N VAL A 981 -46.50 -10.38 -19.42
CA VAL A 981 -47.52 -9.32 -19.48
C VAL A 981 -48.87 -9.89 -19.02
N PRO A 982 -49.41 -9.44 -17.87
CA PRO A 982 -50.74 -9.79 -17.44
C PRO A 982 -51.79 -9.00 -18.22
N PHE A 983 -52.91 -9.65 -18.55
CA PHE A 983 -54.08 -9.02 -19.14
C PHE A 983 -55.30 -9.19 -18.23
N ASP A 984 -56.19 -8.20 -18.29
CA ASP A 984 -57.54 -8.34 -17.73
C ASP A 984 -58.30 -9.52 -18.36
N ASN A 985 -59.39 -9.92 -17.74
CA ASN A 985 -60.29 -10.90 -18.34
C ASN A 985 -60.94 -10.34 -19.62
N ILE A 986 -61.06 -11.18 -20.66
CA ILE A 986 -61.87 -10.89 -21.83
C ILE A 986 -63.34 -10.98 -21.43
N LYS A 987 -64.04 -9.85 -21.56
CA LYS A 987 -65.49 -9.77 -21.43
C LYS A 987 -66.12 -9.66 -22.80
N PHE A 988 -66.90 -10.68 -23.19
CA PHE A 988 -67.47 -10.78 -24.51
C PHE A 988 -68.99 -10.95 -24.44
N ASN A 989 -69.73 -9.95 -24.94
CA ASN A 989 -71.19 -9.96 -24.95
C ASN A 989 -71.71 -10.75 -26.16
N VAL A 990 -72.46 -11.82 -25.90
CA VAL A 990 -73.06 -12.67 -26.92
C VAL A 990 -74.58 -12.54 -26.89
N VAL A 991 -75.20 -12.45 -28.08
CA VAL A 991 -76.65 -12.55 -28.25
C VAL A 991 -76.96 -13.72 -29.17
N TYR A 992 -77.67 -14.71 -28.62
CA TYR A 992 -78.20 -15.82 -29.38
C TYR A 992 -79.69 -15.62 -29.64
N LYS A 993 -80.11 -15.70 -30.91
CA LYS A 993 -81.50 -16.03 -31.27
C LYS A 993 -81.52 -17.50 -31.67
N LYS A 994 -82.23 -18.32 -30.89
CA LYS A 994 -82.39 -19.75 -31.22
C LYS A 994 -83.08 -19.86 -32.59
N ASP A 995 -82.41 -20.45 -33.58
CA ASP A 995 -83.10 -20.92 -34.80
C ASP A 995 -84.00 -22.09 -34.39
N ILE A 996 -85.29 -22.00 -34.74
CA ILE A 996 -86.34 -22.91 -34.26
C ILE A 996 -86.59 -24.06 -35.27
N ASN A 997 -85.61 -24.33 -36.14
CA ASN A 997 -85.68 -25.41 -37.12
C ASN A 997 -84.87 -26.63 -36.71
#